data_AF-A0A924Q360-F1
#
_entry.id   AF-A0A924Q360-F1
#
_cell.length_a   1.000
_cell.length_b   1.000
_cell.length_c   1.000
_cell.angle_alpha   90.00
_cell.angle_beta   90.00
_cell.angle_gamma   90.00
#
_symmetry.space_group_name_H-M   'P 1'
#
loop_
_entity.id
_entity.type
_entity.pdbx_description
1 polymer ?
#
loop_
_entity_poly.entity_id
_entity_poly.type
_entity_poly.pdbx_seq_one_letter_code
_entity_poly.pdbx_strand_id
1 'polypeptide(L)'
;MPSPKQRYDPPSAPPSLGVKEEQLEYGFIGKLQGLKYEYRADIRDRASLERNFREKFEVLNRVHLSDGEFARLLDEIVTPDVYNAARTLRERNAFTRDDGTPLNYTLVNIKDWCKNSFEVVNQLRLNTDYSYHRYDVLILINGVPCVQIELKTLGISPRRAMEQIVDYKNDPGNGYSKTLLCFVQLFIVSNRTDTWYFANNNAQHFAFNADERFLPIYQYADEANKKITHLDSFAETFLAKCTLGEAISRYMVLVASEQKLLMMRPYQMYAVKAIVDCIHQNCGNGYIWHTTGSGKTLTSFKASTLLKDNPDIEKCLFVVDRKDLDRQTREEFNRFQEGCVEENTNTGALVRRLLSDDYADKVIVTTIQKLGLALDETSKWNKQRKKNDQKTYKEQLEPLSDKRIVFIFDECHRSQFGDNHAAIKTFFPKAQLFGFTGTPIFEKNAIAKQFEGEAGQFKTTEDLFQKQLHAYTITHAIEDANVLRFHVDYYKPEGKNPTKPGEAPAKRAVVEAILAKHDTATATRRFNAVLATASINDAIEYHRLFGELQKARKAADPDFQPLNIACVFSPPAEGNADVKQIQEDLPQEKADNEVEPDRKKEALKAILADYNARYGSNHTVSEFDLYYQDVQKRIKDQQWPNADFAHAKKIDITIVVDMLLTGFDSKYLNTLYVDKNLKHHGLIQAFSRTNRVLNGTKPYGNILDFRQQQANVDAAIALFSGEKTSEQAREIWLVDKAPVVIEKLKAAVLQLDSFMKSQG
;
A
#
# COMPACT_ATOMS: atom_id res chain seq x y z
N MET A 1 -3.09 -46.39 -31.67
CA MET A 1 -4.29 -45.53 -31.58
C MET A 1 -5.33 -46.24 -30.75
N PRO A 2 -5.89 -45.57 -29.73
CA PRO A 2 -7.34 -45.39 -29.68
C PRO A 2 -7.77 -43.95 -29.35
N SER A 3 -8.81 -43.50 -30.08
CA SER A 3 -9.84 -42.47 -29.81
C SER A 3 -9.47 -41.10 -29.20
N PRO A 4 -9.53 -40.00 -29.99
CA PRO A 4 -9.63 -38.63 -29.51
C PRO A 4 -11.09 -38.14 -29.59
N LYS A 5 -11.72 -37.89 -28.44
CA LYS A 5 -12.79 -36.89 -28.15
C LYS A 5 -13.61 -37.32 -26.94
N GLN A 6 -13.28 -36.80 -25.77
CA GLN A 6 -14.30 -36.45 -24.77
C GLN A 6 -14.14 -34.95 -24.51
N ARG A 7 -15.07 -34.16 -25.06
CA ARG A 7 -15.27 -32.77 -24.64
C ARG A 7 -15.77 -32.81 -23.20
N TYR A 8 -15.15 -31.99 -22.36
CA TYR A 8 -15.52 -31.83 -20.97
C TYR A 8 -16.76 -30.93 -20.91
N ASP A 9 -17.94 -31.52 -20.74
CA ASP A 9 -19.15 -30.76 -20.42
C ASP A 9 -19.18 -30.48 -18.91
N PRO A 10 -19.47 -29.24 -18.47
CA PRO A 10 -19.56 -28.91 -17.05
C PRO A 10 -20.76 -29.63 -16.40
N PRO A 11 -20.62 -30.19 -15.18
CA PRO A 11 -21.70 -30.93 -14.54
C PRO A 11 -22.84 -30.00 -14.12
N SER A 12 -24.08 -30.42 -14.39
CA SER A 12 -25.33 -29.69 -14.13
C SER A 12 -25.90 -29.86 -12.71
N ALA A 13 -25.13 -30.43 -11.77
CA ALA A 13 -25.58 -30.73 -10.41
C ALA A 13 -24.59 -30.24 -9.34
N PRO A 14 -25.07 -29.83 -8.14
CA PRO A 14 -24.22 -29.36 -7.06
C PRO A 14 -23.29 -30.49 -6.55
N PRO A 15 -22.06 -30.17 -6.08
CA PRO A 15 -21.08 -31.18 -5.74
C PRO A 15 -21.51 -31.99 -4.51
N SER A 16 -21.43 -33.32 -4.59
CA SER A 16 -21.51 -34.20 -3.43
C SER A 16 -20.36 -33.90 -2.46
N LEU A 17 -20.63 -33.92 -1.15
CA LEU A 17 -19.69 -33.73 -0.01
C LEU A 17 -18.49 -34.72 0.06
N GLY A 18 -18.15 -35.44 -1.01
CA GLY A 18 -17.18 -36.55 -1.02
C GLY A 18 -16.11 -36.52 -2.10
N VAL A 19 -15.78 -35.37 -2.71
CA VAL A 19 -14.69 -35.29 -3.70
C VAL A 19 -13.34 -35.42 -2.99
N LYS A 20 -12.54 -36.43 -3.37
CA LYS A 20 -11.18 -36.63 -2.83
C LYS A 20 -10.20 -35.64 -3.43
N GLU A 21 -9.15 -35.25 -2.69
CA GLU A 21 -8.08 -34.35 -3.16
C GLU A 21 -7.43 -34.85 -4.46
N GLU A 22 -7.20 -36.16 -4.58
CA GLU A 22 -6.67 -36.79 -5.79
C GLU A 22 -7.54 -36.55 -7.04
N GLN A 23 -8.87 -36.52 -6.89
CA GLN A 23 -9.79 -36.23 -8.00
C GLN A 23 -9.75 -34.76 -8.40
N LEU A 24 -9.61 -33.85 -7.41
CA LEU A 24 -9.42 -32.43 -7.67
C LEU A 24 -8.11 -32.19 -8.42
N GLU A 25 -7.03 -32.84 -7.97
CA GLU A 25 -5.71 -32.76 -8.58
C GLU A 25 -5.72 -33.22 -10.04
N TYR A 26 -6.26 -34.41 -10.32
CA TYR A 26 -6.32 -34.93 -11.69
C TYR A 26 -7.16 -34.04 -12.61
N GLY A 27 -8.33 -33.58 -12.14
CA GLY A 27 -9.16 -32.64 -12.87
C GLY A 27 -8.44 -31.32 -13.16
N PHE A 28 -7.70 -30.80 -12.17
CA PHE A 28 -6.96 -29.55 -12.28
C PHE A 28 -5.74 -29.67 -13.22
N ILE A 29 -5.02 -30.79 -13.21
CA ILE A 29 -3.95 -31.06 -14.20
C ILE A 29 -4.55 -31.07 -15.61
N GLY A 30 -5.70 -31.74 -15.80
CA GLY A 30 -6.42 -31.72 -17.08
C GLY A 30 -6.79 -30.30 -17.53
N LYS A 31 -7.20 -29.44 -16.58
CA LYS A 31 -7.46 -28.02 -16.84
C LYS A 31 -6.21 -27.28 -17.32
N LEU A 32 -5.07 -27.46 -16.65
CA LEU A 32 -3.79 -26.87 -17.05
C LEU A 32 -3.31 -27.37 -18.41
N GLN A 33 -3.49 -28.65 -18.73
CA GLN A 33 -3.23 -29.16 -20.09
C GLN A 33 -4.13 -28.49 -21.14
N GLY A 34 -5.39 -28.21 -20.80
CA GLY A 34 -6.30 -27.40 -21.62
C GLY A 34 -5.75 -25.99 -21.90
N LEU A 35 -5.07 -25.40 -20.91
CA LEU A 35 -4.31 -24.14 -21.01
C LEU A 35 -2.91 -24.32 -21.65
N LYS A 36 -2.67 -25.47 -22.28
CA LYS A 36 -1.47 -25.85 -23.03
C LYS A 36 -0.22 -26.10 -22.18
N TYR A 37 -0.32 -26.24 -20.87
CA TYR A 37 0.82 -26.67 -20.06
C TYR A 37 1.27 -28.07 -20.48
N GLU A 38 2.59 -28.29 -20.54
CA GLU A 38 3.15 -29.61 -20.77
C GLU A 38 3.12 -30.39 -19.45
N TYR A 39 2.36 -31.49 -19.40
CA TYR A 39 2.30 -32.34 -18.21
C TYR A 39 3.50 -33.29 -18.18
N ARG A 40 4.28 -33.23 -17.11
CA ARG A 40 5.52 -33.99 -16.93
C ARG A 40 5.39 -35.00 -15.80
N ALA A 41 4.71 -36.11 -16.10
CA ALA A 41 4.47 -37.20 -15.16
C ALA A 41 5.77 -37.92 -14.71
N ASP A 42 6.85 -37.76 -15.47
CA ASP A 42 8.18 -38.33 -15.27
C ASP A 42 9.02 -37.59 -14.21
N ILE A 43 8.62 -36.38 -13.81
CA ILE A 43 9.34 -35.58 -12.80
C ILE A 43 8.71 -35.84 -11.43
N ARG A 44 9.38 -36.65 -10.60
CA ARG A 44 8.89 -37.09 -9.29
C ARG A 44 9.89 -36.91 -8.15
N ASP A 45 11.13 -36.55 -8.47
CA ASP A 45 12.21 -36.41 -7.51
C ASP A 45 13.17 -35.27 -7.88
N ARG A 46 14.16 -35.01 -7.01
CA ARG A 46 15.17 -33.96 -7.21
C ARG A 46 15.94 -34.13 -8.52
N ALA A 47 16.39 -35.35 -8.81
CA ALA A 47 17.26 -35.62 -9.96
C ALA A 47 16.52 -35.42 -11.29
N SER A 48 15.26 -35.85 -11.38
CA SER A 48 14.41 -35.63 -12.54
C SER A 48 14.06 -34.14 -12.74
N LEU A 49 13.86 -33.38 -11.65
CA LEU A 49 13.66 -31.94 -11.72
C LEU A 49 14.91 -31.20 -12.21
N GLU A 50 16.09 -31.50 -11.66
CA GLU A 50 17.35 -30.88 -12.05
C GLU A 50 17.73 -31.21 -13.50
N ARG A 51 17.51 -32.46 -13.95
CA ARG A 51 17.70 -32.84 -15.36
C ARG A 51 16.80 -32.02 -16.29
N ASN A 52 15.52 -31.88 -15.95
CA ASN A 52 14.60 -31.04 -16.73
C ASN A 52 15.04 -29.58 -16.75
N PHE A 53 15.45 -29.04 -15.60
CA PHE A 53 15.98 -27.68 -15.51
C PHE A 53 17.17 -27.48 -16.44
N ARG A 54 18.14 -28.41 -16.45
CA ARG A 54 19.30 -28.36 -17.38
C ARG A 54 18.84 -28.27 -18.83
N GLU A 55 17.96 -29.17 -19.26
CA GLU A 55 17.47 -29.22 -20.64
C GLU A 55 16.81 -27.90 -21.05
N LYS A 56 15.91 -27.36 -20.21
CA LYS A 56 15.23 -26.09 -20.48
C LYS A 56 16.17 -24.89 -20.41
N PHE A 57 17.13 -24.89 -19.50
CA PHE A 57 18.15 -23.85 -19.35
C PHE A 57 19.04 -23.77 -20.60
N GLU A 58 19.53 -24.91 -21.08
CA GLU A 58 20.37 -25.03 -22.27
C GLU A 58 19.63 -24.53 -23.52
N VAL A 59 18.35 -24.88 -23.67
CA VAL A 59 17.49 -24.39 -24.77
C VAL A 59 17.28 -22.88 -24.68
N LEU A 60 16.95 -22.35 -23.50
CA LEU A 60 16.66 -20.93 -23.30
C LEU A 60 17.90 -20.07 -23.59
N ASN A 61 19.06 -20.48 -23.07
CA ASN A 61 20.29 -19.70 -23.15
C ASN A 61 21.17 -20.06 -24.36
N ARG A 62 20.78 -21.08 -25.14
CA ARG A 62 21.49 -21.58 -26.33
C ARG A 62 22.92 -22.01 -26.01
N VAL A 63 23.06 -22.82 -24.97
CA VAL A 63 24.34 -23.33 -24.46
C VAL A 63 24.25 -24.82 -24.21
N HIS A 64 25.41 -25.47 -24.10
CA HIS A 64 25.54 -26.79 -23.52
C HIS A 64 26.51 -26.72 -22.36
N LEU A 65 26.09 -27.23 -21.21
CA LEU A 65 26.89 -27.22 -19.99
C LEU A 65 27.59 -28.58 -19.83
N SER A 66 28.83 -28.57 -19.36
CA SER A 66 29.45 -29.78 -18.79
C SER A 66 28.74 -30.16 -17.47
N ASP A 67 28.95 -31.39 -16.98
CA ASP A 67 28.42 -31.79 -15.67
C ASP A 67 29.00 -30.95 -14.53
N GLY A 68 30.27 -30.54 -14.65
CA GLY A 68 30.93 -29.64 -13.70
C GLY A 68 30.35 -28.22 -13.75
N GLU A 69 30.12 -27.68 -14.95
CA GLU A 69 29.47 -26.36 -15.13
C GLU A 69 28.06 -26.36 -14.55
N PHE A 70 27.28 -27.41 -14.81
CA PHE A 70 25.91 -27.51 -14.31
C PHE A 70 25.86 -27.63 -12.78
N ALA A 71 26.76 -28.42 -12.17
CA ALA A 71 26.87 -28.51 -10.72
C ALA A 71 27.20 -27.16 -10.08
N ARG A 72 28.19 -26.44 -10.62
CA ARG A 72 28.54 -25.08 -10.15
C ARG A 72 27.39 -24.09 -10.32
N LEU A 73 26.67 -24.16 -11.45
CA LEU A 73 25.49 -23.32 -11.68
C LEU A 73 24.46 -23.55 -10.57
N LEU A 74 24.14 -24.81 -10.26
CA LEU A 74 23.20 -25.14 -9.17
C LEU A 74 23.67 -24.60 -7.82
N ASP A 75 24.95 -24.80 -7.47
CA ASP A 75 25.52 -24.31 -6.21
C ASP A 75 25.48 -22.77 -6.10
N GLU A 76 25.63 -22.06 -7.21
CA GLU A 76 25.61 -20.58 -7.24
C GLU A 76 24.19 -20.02 -7.14
N ILE A 77 23.21 -20.65 -7.80
CA ILE A 77 21.85 -20.10 -7.89
C ILE A 77 20.93 -20.54 -6.75
N VAL A 78 21.22 -21.66 -6.10
CA VAL A 78 20.43 -22.17 -4.98
C VAL A 78 20.79 -21.41 -3.71
N THR A 79 19.80 -20.76 -3.10
CA THR A 79 19.99 -19.96 -1.89
C THR A 79 18.80 -20.11 -0.95
N PRO A 80 19.02 -20.13 0.38
CA PRO A 80 17.93 -20.10 1.36
C PRO A 80 17.22 -18.73 1.42
N ASP A 81 17.82 -17.68 0.87
CA ASP A 81 17.23 -16.34 0.89
C ASP A 81 16.27 -16.14 -0.28
N VAL A 82 14.98 -16.09 0.05
CA VAL A 82 13.89 -15.95 -0.92
C VAL A 82 13.99 -14.65 -1.71
N TYR A 83 14.46 -13.56 -1.10
CA TYR A 83 14.60 -12.27 -1.78
C TYR A 83 15.69 -12.36 -2.85
N ASN A 84 16.84 -12.93 -2.51
CA ASN A 84 17.93 -13.14 -3.45
C ASN A 84 17.55 -14.13 -4.56
N ALA A 85 16.89 -15.24 -4.26
CA ALA A 85 16.39 -16.17 -5.28
C ALA A 85 15.42 -15.47 -6.25
N ALA A 86 14.49 -14.67 -5.71
CA ALA A 86 13.55 -13.88 -6.51
C ALA A 86 14.26 -12.83 -7.38
N ARG A 87 15.35 -12.22 -6.90
CA ARG A 87 16.18 -11.31 -7.70
C ARG A 87 16.89 -12.06 -8.82
N THR A 88 17.63 -13.14 -8.50
CA THR A 88 18.34 -14.00 -9.46
C THR A 88 17.41 -14.53 -10.56
N LEU A 89 16.16 -14.86 -10.23
CA LEU A 89 15.16 -15.30 -11.20
C LEU A 89 14.91 -14.27 -12.32
N ARG A 90 14.90 -12.98 -11.98
CA ARG A 90 14.47 -11.90 -12.88
C ARG A 90 15.63 -11.18 -13.55
N GLU A 91 16.84 -11.29 -13.02
CA GLU A 91 18.01 -10.60 -13.53
C GLU A 91 18.75 -11.39 -14.61
N ARG A 92 19.58 -10.68 -15.37
CA ARG A 92 20.59 -11.32 -16.22
C ARG A 92 21.79 -11.61 -15.34
N ASN A 93 22.10 -12.88 -15.18
CA ASN A 93 23.19 -13.36 -14.33
C ASN A 93 24.40 -13.73 -15.19
N ALA A 94 25.55 -13.91 -14.56
CA ALA A 94 26.77 -14.34 -15.22
C ALA A 94 27.53 -15.32 -14.34
N PHE A 95 28.06 -16.39 -14.94
CA PHE A 95 29.04 -17.25 -14.27
C PHE A 95 30.17 -17.64 -15.22
N THR A 96 31.29 -18.10 -14.65
CA THR A 96 32.48 -18.49 -15.41
C THR A 96 32.43 -19.96 -15.79
N ARG A 97 32.60 -20.22 -17.10
CA ARG A 97 32.68 -21.55 -17.70
C ARG A 97 33.98 -22.26 -17.38
N ASP A 98 34.05 -23.56 -17.68
CA ASP A 98 35.26 -24.38 -17.47
C ASP A 98 36.47 -23.85 -18.25
N ASP A 99 36.23 -23.25 -19.42
CA ASP A 99 37.25 -22.65 -20.29
C ASP A 99 37.65 -21.22 -19.89
N GLY A 100 37.10 -20.70 -18.78
CA GLY A 100 37.35 -19.34 -18.29
C GLY A 100 36.50 -18.26 -18.96
N THR A 101 35.64 -18.60 -19.94
CA THR A 101 34.78 -17.62 -20.60
C THR A 101 33.55 -17.27 -19.74
N PRO A 102 33.06 -16.02 -19.77
CA PRO A 102 31.83 -15.65 -19.06
C PRO A 102 30.58 -16.10 -19.84
N LEU A 103 29.65 -16.78 -19.17
CA LEU A 103 28.32 -17.08 -19.68
C LEU A 103 27.30 -16.16 -19.01
N ASN A 104 26.72 -15.24 -19.79
CA ASN A 104 25.56 -14.46 -19.36
C ASN A 104 24.27 -15.24 -19.63
N TYR A 105 23.45 -15.46 -18.61
CA TYR A 105 22.24 -16.27 -18.71
C TYR A 105 21.03 -15.62 -18.05
N THR A 106 19.85 -16.15 -18.36
CA THR A 106 18.59 -15.85 -17.70
C THR A 106 17.90 -17.14 -17.30
N LEU A 107 17.10 -17.10 -16.22
CA LEU A 107 16.29 -18.23 -15.78
C LEU A 107 14.88 -18.18 -16.38
N VAL A 108 14.32 -16.98 -16.52
CA VAL A 108 13.06 -16.75 -17.23
C VAL A 108 13.18 -15.56 -18.18
N ASN A 109 12.42 -15.59 -19.26
CA ASN A 109 12.27 -14.45 -20.15
C ASN A 109 11.30 -13.44 -19.54
N ILE A 110 11.82 -12.35 -18.99
CA ILE A 110 11.01 -11.28 -18.37
C ILE A 110 10.51 -10.24 -19.38
N LYS A 111 11.05 -10.22 -20.61
CA LYS A 111 10.66 -9.27 -21.67
C LYS A 111 9.53 -9.82 -22.52
N ASP A 112 9.72 -11.03 -23.03
CA ASP A 112 8.73 -11.79 -23.80
C ASP A 112 8.24 -12.98 -22.96
N TRP A 113 7.57 -12.71 -21.85
CA TRP A 113 7.18 -13.77 -20.88
C TRP A 113 6.28 -14.86 -21.47
N CYS A 114 5.55 -14.57 -22.55
CA CYS A 114 4.78 -15.54 -23.31
C CYS A 114 5.63 -16.60 -24.02
N LYS A 115 6.92 -16.31 -24.30
CA LYS A 115 7.85 -17.23 -24.98
C LYS A 115 8.54 -18.22 -24.03
N ASN A 116 8.29 -18.11 -22.73
CA ASN A 116 8.74 -19.14 -21.79
C ASN A 116 8.05 -20.47 -22.08
N SER A 117 8.73 -21.57 -21.73
CA SER A 117 8.09 -22.88 -21.62
C SER A 117 7.38 -23.01 -20.27
N PHE A 118 6.24 -23.69 -20.28
CA PHE A 118 5.38 -23.83 -19.10
C PHE A 118 5.00 -25.31 -18.94
N GLU A 119 5.43 -25.88 -17.83
CA GLU A 119 5.23 -27.29 -17.50
C GLU A 119 4.47 -27.41 -16.19
N VAL A 120 3.72 -28.50 -16.04
CA VAL A 120 3.06 -28.86 -14.78
C VAL A 120 3.57 -30.23 -14.35
N VAL A 121 3.98 -30.31 -13.08
CA VAL A 121 4.36 -31.56 -12.41
C VAL A 121 3.48 -31.73 -11.19
N ASN A 122 3.34 -32.97 -10.74
CA ASN A 122 2.55 -33.28 -9.58
C ASN A 122 3.23 -34.32 -8.69
N GLN A 123 2.94 -34.29 -7.40
CA GLN A 123 3.45 -35.26 -6.42
C GLN A 123 4.98 -35.40 -6.44
N LEU A 124 5.66 -34.26 -6.59
CA LEU A 124 7.11 -34.19 -6.46
C LEU A 124 7.48 -34.54 -5.02
N ARG A 125 8.43 -35.44 -4.85
CA ARG A 125 8.99 -35.81 -3.55
C ARG A 125 10.42 -35.34 -3.46
N LEU A 126 10.70 -34.47 -2.51
CA LEU A 126 12.07 -34.06 -2.21
C LEU A 126 12.46 -34.66 -0.88
N ASN A 127 13.21 -35.76 -0.98
CA ASN A 127 13.92 -36.31 0.17
C ASN A 127 15.22 -35.53 0.28
N THR A 128 15.36 -34.75 1.35
CA THR A 128 16.69 -34.33 1.80
C THR A 128 17.13 -35.25 2.93
N ASP A 129 18.32 -35.05 3.49
CA ASP A 129 18.87 -35.88 4.56
C ASP A 129 17.92 -36.01 5.78
N TYR A 130 16.93 -35.10 5.96
CA TYR A 130 16.03 -35.06 7.13
C TYR A 130 14.54 -34.74 6.84
N SER A 131 14.10 -34.55 5.59
CA SER A 131 12.70 -34.19 5.28
C SER A 131 12.07 -35.06 4.19
N TYR A 132 10.78 -35.43 4.36
CA TYR A 132 9.97 -36.17 3.39
C TYR A 132 8.75 -35.34 2.95
N HIS A 133 8.96 -34.35 2.09
CA HIS A 133 7.88 -33.47 1.62
C HIS A 133 7.31 -33.94 0.28
N ARG A 134 5.99 -33.83 0.15
CA ARG A 134 5.20 -34.15 -1.04
C ARG A 134 4.43 -32.92 -1.48
N TYR A 135 4.71 -32.44 -2.68
CA TYR A 135 4.09 -31.23 -3.24
C TYR A 135 2.99 -31.63 -4.21
N ASP A 136 1.78 -31.09 -4.04
CA ASP A 136 0.60 -31.51 -4.81
C ASP A 136 0.78 -31.20 -6.30
N VAL A 137 0.85 -29.91 -6.65
CA VAL A 137 1.06 -29.45 -8.02
C VAL A 137 2.09 -28.32 -8.05
N LEU A 138 3.04 -28.39 -8.97
CA LEU A 138 4.03 -27.34 -9.24
C LEU A 138 3.95 -26.91 -10.70
N ILE A 139 4.04 -25.59 -10.93
CA ILE A 139 4.22 -25.02 -12.26
C ILE A 139 5.70 -24.66 -12.44
N LEU A 140 6.30 -25.20 -13.49
CA LEU A 140 7.65 -24.89 -13.90
C LEU A 140 7.63 -23.89 -15.07
N ILE A 141 8.47 -22.86 -15.00
CA ILE A 141 8.72 -21.92 -16.09
C ILE A 141 10.17 -22.13 -16.52
N ASN A 142 10.39 -22.62 -17.74
CA ASN A 142 11.72 -23.06 -18.21
C ASN A 142 12.42 -24.04 -17.24
N GLY A 143 11.66 -25.00 -16.72
CA GLY A 143 12.17 -25.99 -15.76
C GLY A 143 12.40 -25.46 -14.34
N VAL A 144 12.24 -24.16 -14.09
CA VAL A 144 12.35 -23.55 -12.77
C VAL A 144 10.99 -23.59 -12.04
N PRO A 145 10.89 -24.14 -10.81
CA PRO A 145 9.64 -24.16 -10.07
C PRO A 145 9.27 -22.76 -9.57
N CYS A 146 8.22 -22.18 -10.14
CA CYS A 146 7.81 -20.80 -9.87
C CYS A 146 6.51 -20.68 -9.06
N VAL A 147 5.61 -21.67 -9.17
CA VAL A 147 4.34 -21.67 -8.45
C VAL A 147 4.10 -23.03 -7.83
N GLN A 148 3.70 -23.03 -6.56
CA GLN A 148 3.25 -24.21 -5.85
C GLN A 148 1.77 -24.09 -5.54
N ILE A 149 1.02 -25.16 -5.78
CA ILE A 149 -0.44 -25.19 -5.68
C ILE A 149 -0.84 -26.36 -4.79
N GLU A 150 -1.53 -26.04 -3.69
CA GLU A 150 -1.97 -26.98 -2.67
C GLU A 150 -3.49 -27.11 -2.75
N LEU A 151 -3.94 -28.35 -2.92
CA LEU A 151 -5.36 -28.66 -3.10
C LEU A 151 -5.88 -29.32 -1.84
N LYS A 152 -6.94 -28.75 -1.26
CA LYS A 152 -7.54 -29.23 -0.02
C LYS A 152 -8.98 -29.68 -0.24
N THR A 153 -9.45 -30.60 0.59
CA THR A 153 -10.89 -30.85 0.73
C THR A 153 -11.64 -29.60 1.23
N LEU A 154 -12.92 -29.49 0.90
CA LEU A 154 -13.80 -28.35 1.23
C LEU A 154 -13.83 -27.97 2.72
N GLY A 155 -13.52 -28.91 3.62
CA GLY A 155 -13.56 -28.69 5.07
C GLY A 155 -12.30 -28.05 5.68
N ILE A 156 -11.20 -27.90 4.92
CA ILE A 156 -9.95 -27.34 5.44
C ILE A 156 -9.93 -25.83 5.19
N SER A 157 -9.71 -25.05 6.25
CA SER A 157 -9.56 -23.60 6.11
C SER A 157 -8.24 -23.27 5.38
N PRO A 158 -8.23 -22.22 4.53
CA PRO A 158 -7.03 -21.83 3.78
C PRO A 158 -5.86 -21.53 4.71
N ARG A 159 -6.17 -20.90 5.85
CA ARG A 159 -5.20 -20.58 6.91
C ARG A 159 -4.40 -21.80 7.34
N ARG A 160 -5.06 -22.93 7.59
CA ARG A 160 -4.36 -24.17 7.98
C ARG A 160 -3.46 -24.69 6.87
N ALA A 161 -3.89 -24.59 5.61
CA ALA A 161 -3.05 -24.99 4.48
C ALA A 161 -1.80 -24.11 4.34
N MET A 162 -1.89 -22.83 4.71
CA MET A 162 -0.73 -21.92 4.69
C MET A 162 0.20 -22.11 5.88
N GLU A 163 -0.35 -22.35 7.07
CA GLU A 163 0.42 -22.77 8.24
C GLU A 163 1.26 -24.01 7.86
N GLN A 164 0.65 -25.00 7.19
CA GLN A 164 1.39 -26.16 6.66
C GLN A 164 2.52 -25.81 5.70
N ILE A 165 2.30 -24.88 4.75
CA ILE A 165 3.36 -24.44 3.82
C ILE A 165 4.53 -23.82 4.59
N VAL A 166 4.26 -23.02 5.62
CA VAL A 166 5.31 -22.36 6.39
C VAL A 166 6.00 -23.31 7.36
N ASP A 167 5.30 -24.27 7.93
CA ASP A 167 5.90 -25.36 8.68
C ASP A 167 6.88 -26.13 7.79
N TYR A 168 6.49 -26.47 6.55
CA TYR A 168 7.40 -27.14 5.60
C TYR A 168 8.63 -26.30 5.27
N LYS A 169 8.50 -24.97 5.22
CA LYS A 169 9.65 -24.08 5.00
C LYS A 169 10.60 -23.99 6.20
N ASN A 170 10.09 -24.23 7.41
CA ASN A 170 10.88 -24.18 8.64
C ASN A 170 11.48 -25.54 9.01
N ASP A 171 11.00 -26.63 8.41
CA ASP A 171 11.54 -27.96 8.62
C ASP A 171 13.04 -28.03 8.28
N PRO A 172 13.88 -28.64 9.15
CA PRO A 172 15.29 -28.89 8.86
C PRO A 172 15.46 -29.69 7.56
N GLY A 173 16.26 -29.14 6.65
CA GLY A 173 16.50 -29.78 5.36
C GLY A 173 15.38 -29.62 4.33
N ASN A 174 14.40 -28.73 4.52
CA ASN A 174 13.37 -28.51 3.50
C ASN A 174 13.93 -28.25 2.08
N GLY A 175 13.12 -28.61 1.07
CA GLY A 175 13.50 -28.43 -0.34
C GLY A 175 13.71 -26.97 -0.75
N TYR A 176 13.02 -26.01 -0.11
CA TYR A 176 13.07 -24.59 -0.47
C TYR A 176 14.43 -23.94 -0.23
N SER A 177 15.22 -24.46 0.69
CA SER A 177 16.52 -23.87 1.07
C SER A 177 17.72 -24.51 0.36
N LYS A 178 17.55 -25.72 -0.19
CA LYS A 178 18.64 -26.56 -0.70
C LYS A 178 18.46 -27.05 -2.13
N THR A 179 17.38 -26.67 -2.80
CA THR A 179 17.06 -27.12 -4.16
C THR A 179 16.48 -25.98 -4.98
N LEU A 180 16.19 -26.25 -6.26
CA LEU A 180 15.52 -25.31 -7.17
C LEU A 180 14.18 -24.77 -6.64
N LEU A 181 13.55 -25.38 -5.64
CA LEU A 181 12.36 -24.82 -4.98
C LEU A 181 12.60 -23.46 -4.31
N CYS A 182 13.85 -23.03 -4.10
CA CYS A 182 14.13 -21.66 -3.67
C CYS A 182 13.53 -20.60 -4.59
N PHE A 183 13.28 -20.95 -5.87
CA PHE A 183 12.67 -20.06 -6.86
C PHE A 183 11.14 -19.97 -6.82
N VAL A 184 10.46 -20.70 -5.95
CA VAL A 184 9.00 -20.57 -5.82
C VAL A 184 8.67 -19.11 -5.48
N GLN A 185 7.87 -18.48 -6.34
CA GLN A 185 7.45 -17.08 -6.18
C GLN A 185 6.06 -16.99 -5.56
N LEU A 186 5.17 -17.91 -5.90
CA LEU A 186 3.76 -17.85 -5.56
C LEU A 186 3.29 -19.17 -4.96
N PHE A 187 2.55 -19.08 -3.86
CA PHE A 187 1.78 -20.18 -3.31
C PHE A 187 0.31 -19.95 -3.63
N ILE A 188 -0.39 -21.02 -4.03
CA ILE A 188 -1.82 -21.01 -4.31
C ILE A 188 -2.45 -22.12 -3.50
N VAL A 189 -3.52 -21.81 -2.78
CA VAL A 189 -4.27 -22.77 -1.98
C VAL A 189 -5.70 -22.75 -2.49
N SER A 190 -6.25 -23.92 -2.81
CA SER A 190 -7.64 -24.03 -3.25
C SER A 190 -8.35 -25.21 -2.64
N ASN A 191 -9.63 -25.01 -2.32
CA ASN A 191 -10.56 -26.09 -1.99
C ASN A 191 -11.59 -26.33 -3.11
N ARG A 192 -11.26 -25.93 -4.35
CA ARG A 192 -12.10 -25.85 -5.55
C ARG A 192 -13.05 -24.66 -5.58
N THR A 193 -13.85 -24.46 -4.53
CA THR A 193 -14.84 -23.36 -4.50
C THR A 193 -14.16 -22.02 -4.31
N ASP A 194 -13.12 -22.01 -3.48
CA ASP A 194 -12.36 -20.82 -3.14
C ASP A 194 -10.88 -21.05 -3.35
N THR A 195 -10.23 -20.03 -3.91
CA THR A 195 -8.82 -20.06 -4.29
C THR A 195 -8.16 -18.80 -3.78
N TRP A 196 -7.09 -19.00 -3.03
CA TRP A 196 -6.28 -17.96 -2.44
C TRP A 196 -4.85 -18.08 -2.93
N TYR A 197 -4.13 -16.96 -2.95
CA TYR A 197 -2.72 -16.95 -3.30
C TYR A 197 -1.95 -15.92 -2.46
N PHE A 198 -0.65 -16.14 -2.31
CA PHE A 198 0.25 -15.24 -1.61
C PHE A 198 1.69 -15.40 -2.10
N ALA A 199 2.46 -14.32 -2.03
CA ALA A 199 3.86 -14.31 -2.46
C ALA A 199 4.76 -15.03 -1.44
N ASN A 200 5.73 -15.79 -1.94
CA ASN A 200 6.78 -16.39 -1.12
C ASN A 200 7.69 -15.30 -0.52
N ASN A 201 8.11 -15.48 0.73
CA ASN A 201 8.97 -14.56 1.46
C ASN A 201 9.88 -15.27 2.47
N ASN A 202 10.88 -14.56 2.98
CA ASN A 202 11.68 -15.02 4.12
C ASN A 202 10.79 -15.21 5.37
N ALA A 203 11.18 -16.14 6.26
CA ALA A 203 10.34 -16.56 7.41
C ALA A 203 9.90 -15.40 8.31
N GLN A 204 10.73 -14.36 8.45
CA GLN A 204 10.42 -13.13 9.19
C GLN A 204 9.17 -12.38 8.69
N HIS A 205 8.74 -12.61 7.45
CA HIS A 205 7.54 -11.99 6.87
C HIS A 205 6.32 -12.92 6.89
N PHE A 206 6.47 -14.11 7.47
CA PHE A 206 5.45 -15.12 7.68
C PHE A 206 5.20 -15.27 9.19
N ALA A 207 4.79 -14.19 9.84
CA ALA A 207 4.39 -14.25 11.25
C ALA A 207 2.96 -14.82 11.37
N PHE A 208 2.84 -16.05 11.90
CA PHE A 208 1.56 -16.70 12.23
C PHE A 208 1.15 -16.48 13.69
N ASN A 209 1.68 -15.44 14.34
CA ASN A 209 1.41 -15.21 15.74
C ASN A 209 -0.10 -14.94 15.93
N ALA A 210 -0.70 -15.52 16.97
CA ALA A 210 -2.11 -15.29 17.31
C ALA A 210 -2.45 -13.80 17.43
N ASP A 211 -1.44 -13.01 17.83
CA ASP A 211 -1.43 -11.57 18.05
C ASP A 211 -1.01 -10.75 16.81
N GLU A 212 -0.59 -11.34 15.69
CA GLU A 212 -0.25 -10.61 14.45
C GLU A 212 -0.78 -11.38 13.24
N ARG A 213 -2.10 -11.34 13.05
CA ARG A 213 -2.83 -12.06 12.00
C ARG A 213 -2.78 -11.35 10.65
N PHE A 214 -1.60 -11.13 10.07
CA PHE A 214 -1.54 -10.67 8.68
C PHE A 214 -0.63 -11.57 7.84
N LEU A 215 -1.26 -12.48 7.12
CA LEU A 215 -0.67 -13.11 5.95
C LEU A 215 -1.19 -12.35 4.73
N PRO A 216 -0.33 -11.94 3.78
CA PRO A 216 -0.73 -11.23 2.57
C PRO A 216 -1.42 -12.17 1.57
N ILE A 217 -2.62 -12.62 1.94
CA ILE A 217 -3.40 -13.61 1.20
C ILE A 217 -4.46 -12.89 0.40
N TYR A 218 -4.58 -13.27 -0.87
CA TYR A 218 -5.46 -12.59 -1.80
C TYR A 218 -6.36 -13.60 -2.51
N GLN A 219 -7.57 -13.17 -2.81
CA GLN A 219 -8.41 -13.80 -3.82
C GLN A 219 -8.31 -12.97 -5.10
N TYR A 220 -8.30 -13.65 -6.24
CA TYR A 220 -8.24 -12.97 -7.53
C TYR A 220 -9.58 -12.30 -7.84
N ALA A 221 -9.56 -11.31 -8.71
CA ALA A 221 -10.74 -10.56 -9.11
C ALA A 221 -10.61 -10.12 -10.56
N ASP A 222 -11.75 -9.84 -11.20
CA ASP A 222 -11.78 -9.19 -12.50
C ASP A 222 -11.56 -7.67 -12.40
N GLU A 223 -11.62 -6.98 -13.54
CA GLU A 223 -11.46 -5.53 -13.65
C GLU A 223 -12.57 -4.74 -12.92
N ALA A 224 -13.74 -5.35 -12.74
CA ALA A 224 -14.84 -4.77 -11.96
C ALA A 224 -14.70 -5.09 -10.45
N ASN A 225 -13.55 -5.60 -10.01
CA ASN A 225 -13.24 -6.04 -8.66
C ASN A 225 -14.10 -7.22 -8.14
N LYS A 226 -14.82 -7.93 -9.03
CA LYS A 226 -15.62 -9.09 -8.64
C LYS A 226 -14.71 -10.30 -8.45
N LYS A 227 -14.86 -10.99 -7.31
CA LYS A 227 -14.04 -12.15 -6.97
C LYS A 227 -14.18 -13.30 -7.94
N ILE A 228 -13.04 -13.89 -8.29
CA ILE A 228 -12.91 -15.14 -9.05
C ILE A 228 -12.33 -16.18 -8.09
N THR A 229 -13.22 -16.89 -7.41
CA THR A 229 -12.85 -17.81 -6.32
C THR A 229 -12.72 -19.26 -6.78
N HIS A 230 -13.56 -19.68 -7.73
CA HIS A 230 -13.58 -21.06 -8.21
C HIS A 230 -12.30 -21.40 -8.99
N LEU A 231 -11.69 -22.56 -8.67
CA LEU A 231 -10.38 -22.98 -9.16
C LEU A 231 -10.27 -22.99 -10.69
N ASP A 232 -11.29 -23.49 -11.39
CA ASP A 232 -11.25 -23.57 -12.86
C ASP A 232 -11.26 -22.18 -13.52
N SER A 233 -12.06 -21.26 -13.00
CA SER A 233 -12.15 -19.88 -13.50
C SER A 233 -10.89 -19.09 -13.15
N PHE A 234 -10.34 -19.32 -11.96
CA PHE A 234 -9.04 -18.79 -11.56
C PHE A 234 -7.93 -19.30 -12.49
N ALA A 235 -7.95 -20.59 -12.86
CA ALA A 235 -6.95 -21.16 -13.76
C ALA A 235 -7.01 -20.51 -15.15
N GLU A 236 -8.22 -20.35 -15.72
CA GLU A 236 -8.41 -19.74 -17.04
C GLU A 236 -7.96 -18.29 -17.10
N THR A 237 -8.15 -17.55 -16.02
CA THR A 237 -7.89 -16.11 -15.99
C THR A 237 -6.46 -15.81 -15.55
N PHE A 238 -6.03 -16.37 -14.43
CA PHE A 238 -4.74 -16.06 -13.81
C PHE A 238 -3.62 -17.03 -14.22
N LEU A 239 -3.90 -18.34 -14.32
CA LEU A 239 -2.90 -19.35 -14.69
C LEU A 239 -2.77 -19.54 -16.21
N ALA A 240 -3.44 -18.73 -17.04
CA ALA A 240 -3.08 -18.66 -18.45
C ALA A 240 -1.60 -18.28 -18.59
N LYS A 241 -0.85 -18.99 -19.44
CA LYS A 241 0.62 -18.90 -19.52
C LYS A 241 1.16 -17.47 -19.58
N CYS A 242 0.63 -16.67 -20.50
CA CYS A 242 1.01 -15.27 -20.65
C CYS A 242 0.65 -14.43 -19.41
N THR A 243 -0.53 -14.62 -18.84
CA THR A 243 -0.98 -13.89 -17.65
C THR A 243 -0.09 -14.21 -16.45
N LEU A 244 0.22 -15.49 -16.21
CA LEU A 244 1.10 -15.90 -15.12
C LEU A 244 2.54 -15.38 -15.32
N GLY A 245 3.07 -15.51 -16.54
CA GLY A 245 4.38 -14.98 -16.90
C GLY A 245 4.47 -13.47 -16.70
N GLU A 246 3.42 -12.73 -17.08
CA GLU A 246 3.31 -11.28 -16.87
C GLU A 246 3.24 -10.96 -15.37
N ALA A 247 2.43 -11.68 -14.60
CA ALA A 247 2.28 -11.50 -13.17
C ALA A 247 3.64 -11.60 -12.45
N ILE A 248 4.38 -12.67 -12.70
CA ILE A 248 5.69 -12.91 -12.07
C ILE A 248 6.75 -11.88 -12.52
N SER A 249 6.74 -11.52 -13.81
CA SER A 249 7.76 -10.64 -14.40
C SER A 249 7.50 -9.16 -14.11
N ARG A 250 6.24 -8.72 -14.15
CA ARG A 250 5.86 -7.31 -14.08
C ARG A 250 5.13 -6.91 -12.81
N TYR A 251 4.39 -7.80 -12.16
CA TYR A 251 3.48 -7.42 -11.07
C TYR A 251 3.87 -7.98 -9.70
N MET A 252 5.02 -8.65 -9.62
CA MET A 252 5.69 -8.93 -8.35
C MET A 252 6.80 -7.91 -8.13
N VAL A 253 6.75 -7.21 -7.00
CA VAL A 253 7.65 -6.12 -6.62
C VAL A 253 8.60 -6.60 -5.53
N LEU A 254 9.89 -6.40 -5.77
CA LEU A 254 10.95 -6.60 -4.78
C LEU A 254 11.13 -5.31 -3.99
N VAL A 255 10.86 -5.35 -2.69
CA VAL A 255 11.04 -4.24 -1.75
C VAL A 255 12.39 -4.42 -1.07
N ALA A 256 13.37 -3.64 -1.50
CA ALA A 256 14.76 -3.85 -1.11
C ALA A 256 15.03 -3.48 0.35
N SER A 257 14.34 -2.47 0.89
CA SER A 257 14.50 -2.05 2.30
C SER A 257 14.03 -3.11 3.27
N GLU A 258 12.97 -3.83 2.90
CA GLU A 258 12.39 -4.91 3.71
C GLU A 258 12.93 -6.30 3.38
N GLN A 259 13.71 -6.47 2.29
CA GLN A 259 14.08 -7.78 1.73
C GLN A 259 12.84 -8.67 1.48
N LYS A 260 11.81 -8.08 0.87
CA LYS A 260 10.47 -8.66 0.79
C LYS A 260 9.92 -8.66 -0.63
N LEU A 261 9.21 -9.73 -0.97
CA LEU A 261 8.44 -9.87 -2.21
C LEU A 261 6.97 -9.51 -1.96
N LEU A 262 6.45 -8.56 -2.74
CA LEU A 262 5.04 -8.18 -2.75
C LEU A 262 4.43 -8.51 -4.10
N MET A 263 3.27 -9.15 -4.10
CA MET A 263 2.46 -9.28 -5.32
C MET A 263 1.43 -8.17 -5.37
N MET A 264 1.35 -7.47 -6.51
CA MET A 264 0.28 -6.51 -6.74
C MET A 264 -1.07 -7.22 -6.78
N ARG A 265 -2.08 -6.57 -6.21
CA ARG A 265 -3.47 -7.03 -6.21
C ARG A 265 -4.12 -6.79 -7.58
N PRO A 266 -5.20 -7.51 -7.94
CA PRO A 266 -5.79 -7.42 -9.27
C PRO A 266 -6.13 -6.00 -9.70
N TYR A 267 -6.79 -5.22 -8.83
CA TYR A 267 -7.13 -3.80 -9.10
C TYR A 267 -5.90 -2.92 -9.36
N GLN A 268 -4.75 -3.24 -8.77
CA GLN A 268 -3.50 -2.53 -9.02
C GLN A 268 -2.93 -2.91 -10.39
N MET A 269 -2.99 -4.20 -10.74
CA MET A 269 -2.57 -4.69 -12.06
C MET A 269 -3.41 -4.06 -13.18
N TYR A 270 -4.74 -4.04 -13.03
CA TYR A 270 -5.66 -3.42 -13.99
C TYR A 270 -5.45 -1.91 -14.10
N ALA A 271 -5.24 -1.19 -13.00
CA ALA A 271 -4.90 0.24 -13.04
C ALA A 271 -3.60 0.52 -13.83
N VAL A 272 -2.57 -0.29 -13.64
CA VAL A 272 -1.32 -0.17 -14.39
C VAL A 272 -1.55 -0.46 -15.88
N LYS A 273 -2.29 -1.54 -16.21
CA LYS A 273 -2.63 -1.88 -17.60
C LYS A 273 -3.38 -0.74 -18.27
N ALA A 274 -4.40 -0.20 -17.63
CA ALA A 274 -5.20 0.91 -18.16
C ALA A 274 -4.35 2.17 -18.45
N ILE A 275 -3.36 2.49 -17.60
CA ILE A 275 -2.42 3.60 -17.87
C ILE A 275 -1.54 3.28 -19.08
N VAL A 276 -0.92 2.10 -19.12
CA VAL A 276 -0.04 1.70 -20.22
C VAL A 276 -0.80 1.66 -21.54
N ASP A 277 -2.02 1.14 -21.55
CA ASP A 277 -2.90 1.08 -22.73
C ASP A 277 -3.34 2.48 -23.16
N CYS A 278 -3.68 3.37 -22.21
CA CYS A 278 -4.01 4.77 -22.51
C CYS A 278 -2.82 5.52 -23.13
N ILE A 279 -1.59 5.20 -22.72
CA ILE A 279 -0.38 5.69 -23.37
C ILE A 279 -0.26 5.04 -24.75
N HIS A 280 -0.28 3.73 -24.88
CA HIS A 280 -0.09 3.10 -26.18
C HIS A 280 -1.09 3.57 -27.25
N GLN A 281 -2.37 3.70 -26.87
CA GLN A 281 -3.46 4.15 -27.73
C GLN A 281 -3.57 5.69 -27.84
N ASN A 282 -2.71 6.44 -27.14
CA ASN A 282 -2.72 7.90 -27.08
C ASN A 282 -4.11 8.50 -26.76
N CYS A 283 -4.77 7.94 -25.75
CA CYS A 283 -6.16 8.24 -25.41
C CYS A 283 -6.35 9.48 -24.51
N GLY A 284 -5.35 10.34 -24.40
CA GLY A 284 -5.37 11.54 -23.56
C GLY A 284 -4.97 11.27 -22.11
N ASN A 285 -5.55 12.03 -21.18
CA ASN A 285 -5.25 11.94 -19.74
C ASN A 285 -6.13 10.90 -19.04
N GLY A 286 -5.76 10.52 -17.82
CA GLY A 286 -6.61 9.68 -16.99
C GLY A 286 -6.36 9.78 -15.49
N TYR A 287 -7.23 9.23 -14.67
CA TYR A 287 -7.02 9.10 -13.24
C TYR A 287 -7.46 7.73 -12.72
N ILE A 288 -6.82 7.32 -11.63
CA ILE A 288 -7.08 6.08 -10.89
C ILE A 288 -7.71 6.45 -9.56
N TRP A 289 -8.95 6.02 -9.34
CA TRP A 289 -9.64 6.20 -8.07
C TRP A 289 -9.45 4.96 -7.19
N HIS A 290 -8.40 4.95 -6.39
CA HIS A 290 -8.08 3.85 -5.48
C HIS A 290 -8.11 4.35 -4.04
N THR A 291 -8.92 3.76 -3.17
CA THR A 291 -9.13 4.28 -1.81
C THR A 291 -7.82 4.48 -1.04
N THR A 292 -7.83 5.38 -0.06
CA THR A 292 -6.70 5.59 0.85
C THR A 292 -6.31 4.28 1.51
N GLY A 293 -5.03 3.93 1.37
CA GLY A 293 -4.50 2.72 1.94
C GLY A 293 -4.58 1.44 1.11
N SER A 294 -5.13 1.51 -0.09
CA SER A 294 -5.15 0.40 -1.06
C SER A 294 -3.80 0.12 -1.74
N GLY A 295 -2.74 0.89 -1.45
CA GLY A 295 -1.42 0.73 -2.07
C GLY A 295 -1.19 1.58 -3.32
N LYS A 296 -1.83 2.77 -3.40
CA LYS A 296 -1.66 3.72 -4.52
C LYS A 296 -0.22 4.02 -4.88
N THR A 297 0.59 4.40 -3.88
CA THR A 297 2.02 4.73 -4.07
C THR A 297 2.81 3.59 -4.70
N LEU A 298 2.56 2.35 -4.28
CA LEU A 298 3.17 1.17 -4.90
C LEU A 298 2.71 1.01 -6.35
N THR A 299 1.40 1.17 -6.61
CA THR A 299 0.81 1.04 -7.94
C THR A 299 1.34 2.10 -8.91
N SER A 300 1.35 3.37 -8.47
CA SER A 300 1.75 4.53 -9.26
C SER A 300 3.24 4.50 -9.55
N PHE A 301 4.06 4.16 -8.56
CA PHE A 301 5.48 3.90 -8.75
C PHE A 301 5.73 2.75 -9.73
N LYS A 302 5.05 1.61 -9.55
CA LYS A 302 5.24 0.46 -10.44
C LYS A 302 4.86 0.80 -11.87
N ALA A 303 3.76 1.53 -12.08
CA ALA A 303 3.38 2.06 -13.39
C ALA A 303 4.53 2.87 -14.01
N SER A 304 5.11 3.82 -13.26
CA SER A 304 6.25 4.61 -13.73
C SER A 304 7.46 3.75 -14.11
N THR A 305 7.82 2.74 -13.31
CA THR A 305 8.96 1.87 -13.62
C THR A 305 8.77 1.06 -14.91
N LEU A 306 7.55 0.62 -15.19
CA LEU A 306 7.24 -0.11 -16.43
C LEU A 306 7.32 0.78 -17.67
N LEU A 307 7.18 2.10 -17.51
CA LEU A 307 7.35 3.07 -18.59
C LEU A 307 8.82 3.33 -18.96
N LYS A 308 9.79 2.81 -18.19
CA LYS A 308 11.22 2.96 -18.49
C LYS A 308 11.62 2.33 -19.82
N ASP A 309 10.98 1.21 -20.18
CA ASP A 309 11.22 0.51 -21.46
C ASP A 309 10.17 0.88 -22.53
N ASN A 310 9.28 1.84 -22.27
CA ASN A 310 8.20 2.18 -23.19
C ASN A 310 8.71 3.13 -24.30
N PRO A 311 8.65 2.72 -25.58
CA PRO A 311 9.14 3.53 -26.70
C PRO A 311 8.19 4.67 -27.08
N ASP A 312 6.94 4.65 -26.62
CA ASP A 312 5.90 5.61 -27.00
C ASP A 312 6.07 6.97 -26.30
N ILE A 313 7.01 7.10 -25.37
CA ILE A 313 7.22 8.30 -24.55
C ILE A 313 8.68 8.72 -24.54
N GLU A 314 8.94 10.01 -24.36
CA GLU A 314 10.29 10.58 -24.23
C GLU A 314 10.79 10.46 -22.77
N LYS A 315 9.96 10.87 -21.80
CA LYS A 315 10.25 10.78 -20.36
C LYS A 315 8.99 10.51 -19.55
N CYS A 316 9.15 9.90 -18.39
CA CYS A 316 8.10 9.76 -17.37
C CYS A 316 8.52 10.48 -16.09
N LEU A 317 7.75 11.49 -15.66
CA LEU A 317 7.95 12.17 -14.38
C LEU A 317 6.97 11.58 -13.36
N PHE A 318 7.51 10.96 -12.33
CA PHE A 318 6.73 10.54 -11.16
C PHE A 318 6.72 11.69 -10.17
N VAL A 319 5.58 12.34 -10.04
CA VAL A 319 5.37 13.55 -9.26
C VAL A 319 4.73 13.17 -7.93
N VAL A 320 5.45 13.46 -6.84
CA VAL A 320 5.03 13.10 -5.49
C VAL A 320 4.87 14.33 -4.59
N ASP A 321 3.95 14.25 -3.64
CA ASP A 321 3.81 15.24 -2.56
C ASP A 321 4.83 14.95 -1.44
N ARG A 322 5.60 15.97 -1.02
CA ARG A 322 6.61 15.81 0.04
C ARG A 322 5.99 15.41 1.38
N LYS A 323 4.77 15.88 1.67
CA LYS A 323 4.06 15.63 2.93
C LYS A 323 3.58 14.18 3.04
N ASP A 324 3.20 13.59 1.91
CA ASP A 324 2.60 12.25 1.88
C ASP A 324 3.65 11.12 1.77
N LEU A 325 4.92 11.46 1.49
CA LEU A 325 6.03 10.51 1.54
C LEU A 325 6.54 10.33 2.97
N ASP A 326 6.26 9.18 3.56
CA ASP A 326 6.95 8.76 4.78
C ASP A 326 8.41 8.37 4.49
N ARG A 327 9.24 8.28 5.55
CA ARG A 327 10.68 7.96 5.44
C ARG A 327 10.95 6.70 4.59
N GLN A 328 10.12 5.67 4.76
CA GLN A 328 10.30 4.41 4.05
C GLN A 328 10.09 4.56 2.55
N THR A 329 9.04 5.27 2.16
CA THR A 329 8.75 5.56 0.75
C THR A 329 9.87 6.40 0.11
N ARG A 330 10.44 7.35 0.87
CA ARG A 330 11.61 8.13 0.43
C ARG A 330 12.84 7.23 0.22
N GLU A 331 13.11 6.31 1.14
CA GLU A 331 14.23 5.37 1.04
C GLU A 331 14.10 4.44 -0.17
N GLU A 332 12.90 3.91 -0.43
CA GLU A 332 12.64 3.07 -1.61
C GLU A 332 12.85 3.86 -2.92
N PHE A 333 12.37 5.10 -2.98
CA PHE A 333 12.62 5.95 -4.15
C PHE A 333 14.09 6.32 -4.31
N ASN A 334 14.81 6.60 -3.21
CA ASN A 334 16.25 6.85 -3.26
C ASN A 334 17.06 5.60 -3.64
N ARG A 335 16.61 4.39 -3.32
CA ARG A 335 17.25 3.14 -3.80
C ARG A 335 16.97 2.87 -5.27
N PHE A 336 15.76 3.19 -5.73
CA PHE A 336 15.44 3.13 -7.16
C PHE A 336 16.23 4.18 -7.95
N GLN A 337 16.45 5.35 -7.33
CA GLN A 337 17.12 6.47 -7.94
C GLN A 337 17.71 7.39 -6.87
N GLU A 338 19.03 7.35 -6.72
CA GLU A 338 19.74 8.10 -5.69
C GLU A 338 19.43 9.60 -5.77
N GLY A 339 19.20 10.21 -4.60
CA GLY A 339 19.00 11.64 -4.45
C GLY A 339 17.66 12.21 -4.98
N CYS A 340 16.71 11.36 -5.40
CA CYS A 340 15.50 11.84 -6.06
C CYS A 340 14.47 12.48 -5.13
N VAL A 341 14.49 12.09 -3.85
CA VAL A 341 13.66 12.67 -2.79
C VAL A 341 14.54 13.43 -1.78
N GLU A 342 15.58 14.12 -2.25
CA GLU A 342 16.45 14.96 -1.41
C GLU A 342 15.76 16.23 -0.88
N GLU A 343 16.14 16.58 0.36
CA GLU A 343 15.76 17.76 1.14
C GLU A 343 16.15 19.09 0.44
N ASN A 344 17.25 19.10 -0.32
CA ASN A 344 17.76 20.31 -0.95
C ASN A 344 17.07 20.63 -2.28
N THR A 345 16.67 21.90 -2.42
CA THR A 345 15.97 22.51 -3.56
C THR A 345 16.86 22.66 -4.81
N ASN A 346 17.46 21.58 -5.32
CA ASN A 346 18.28 21.65 -6.53
C ASN A 346 17.45 21.47 -7.81
N THR A 347 16.69 22.50 -8.21
CA THR A 347 15.97 22.53 -9.49
C THR A 347 16.89 22.28 -10.69
N GLY A 348 18.16 22.68 -10.60
CA GLY A 348 19.16 22.43 -11.65
C GLY A 348 19.46 20.94 -11.87
N ALA A 349 19.43 20.11 -10.82
CA ALA A 349 19.58 18.66 -10.95
C ALA A 349 18.42 18.05 -11.74
N LEU A 350 17.18 18.47 -11.47
CA LEU A 350 16.01 18.05 -12.23
C LEU A 350 16.16 18.37 -13.72
N VAL A 351 16.57 19.59 -14.06
CA VAL A 351 16.76 20.01 -15.47
C VAL A 351 17.84 19.20 -16.16
N ARG A 352 19.00 18.98 -15.52
CA ARG A 352 20.07 18.16 -16.11
C ARG A 352 19.60 16.75 -16.45
N ARG A 353 18.79 16.15 -15.58
CA ARG A 353 18.28 14.79 -15.75
C ARG A 353 17.19 14.70 -16.80
N LEU A 354 16.33 15.72 -16.90
CA LEU A 354 15.34 15.82 -17.98
C LEU A 354 16.01 15.84 -19.37
N LEU A 355 17.18 16.47 -19.48
CA LEU A 355 17.96 16.57 -20.71
C LEU A 355 18.94 15.42 -20.93
N SER A 356 19.06 14.49 -19.98
CA SER A 356 19.97 13.34 -20.07
C SER A 356 19.35 12.25 -20.92
N ASP A 357 20.15 11.62 -21.79
CA ASP A 357 19.73 10.43 -22.55
C ASP A 357 20.02 9.12 -21.79
N ASP A 358 20.54 9.19 -20.55
CA ASP A 358 20.78 8.01 -19.73
C ASP A 358 19.46 7.24 -19.50
N TYR A 359 19.52 5.93 -19.67
CA TYR A 359 18.43 5.03 -19.35
C TYR A 359 17.96 5.20 -17.89
N ALA A 360 18.88 5.47 -16.96
CA ALA A 360 18.56 5.79 -15.57
C ALA A 360 17.65 7.02 -15.43
N ASP A 361 17.74 7.98 -16.35
CA ASP A 361 16.99 9.24 -16.34
C ASP A 361 15.72 9.21 -17.21
N LYS A 362 15.31 8.04 -17.74
CA LYS A 362 14.05 7.91 -18.48
C LYS A 362 12.82 8.13 -17.60
N VAL A 363 12.89 7.67 -16.35
CA VAL A 363 11.88 7.86 -15.31
C VAL A 363 12.49 8.74 -14.24
N ILE A 364 11.84 9.84 -13.86
CA ILE A 364 12.37 10.81 -12.90
C ILE A 364 11.35 11.05 -11.80
N VAL A 365 11.68 10.66 -10.58
CA VAL A 365 10.94 11.06 -9.37
C VAL A 365 11.26 12.52 -9.03
N THR A 366 10.23 13.36 -8.84
CA THR A 366 10.36 14.78 -8.49
C THR A 366 9.11 15.30 -7.78
N THR A 367 9.14 16.57 -7.37
CA THR A 367 8.00 17.27 -6.75
C THR A 367 7.47 18.32 -7.71
N ILE A 368 6.15 18.58 -7.69
CA ILE A 368 5.52 19.51 -8.63
C ILE A 368 6.11 20.93 -8.55
N GLN A 369 6.50 21.38 -7.36
CA GLN A 369 7.09 22.71 -7.14
C GLN A 369 8.46 22.85 -7.82
N LYS A 370 9.30 21.80 -7.81
CA LYS A 370 10.62 21.83 -8.49
C LYS A 370 10.45 22.06 -9.99
N LEU A 371 9.46 21.39 -10.60
CA LEU A 371 9.15 21.57 -12.01
C LEU A 371 8.53 22.94 -12.29
N GLY A 372 7.59 23.39 -11.46
CA GLY A 372 7.02 24.74 -11.55
C GLY A 372 8.08 25.84 -11.55
N LEU A 373 9.02 25.78 -10.60
CA LEU A 373 10.16 26.72 -10.50
C LEU A 373 11.10 26.67 -11.72
N ALA A 374 11.23 25.52 -12.38
CA ALA A 374 12.03 25.38 -13.59
C ALA A 374 11.36 26.10 -14.79
N LEU A 375 10.02 26.01 -14.87
CA LEU A 375 9.21 26.56 -15.96
C LEU A 375 8.83 28.04 -15.75
N ASP A 376 8.88 28.55 -14.52
CA ASP A 376 8.60 29.96 -14.20
C ASP A 376 9.82 30.86 -14.49
N GLU A 377 9.74 31.70 -15.52
CA GLU A 377 10.79 32.66 -15.88
C GLU A 377 11.05 33.72 -14.80
N THR A 378 10.08 33.96 -13.92
CA THR A 378 10.20 34.94 -12.83
C THR A 378 10.84 34.35 -11.58
N SER A 379 11.11 33.05 -11.57
CA SER A 379 11.73 32.37 -10.44
C SER A 379 13.12 32.93 -10.14
N LYS A 380 13.53 32.90 -8.86
CA LYS A 380 14.85 33.40 -8.40
C LYS A 380 15.99 32.83 -9.23
N TRP A 381 15.93 31.54 -9.56
CA TRP A 381 16.96 30.85 -10.33
C TRP A 381 17.01 31.29 -11.79
N ASN A 382 15.86 31.43 -12.44
CA ASN A 382 15.80 31.90 -13.84
C ASN A 382 16.23 33.37 -13.96
N LYS A 383 15.83 34.25 -13.02
CA LYS A 383 16.32 35.62 -12.92
C LYS A 383 17.84 35.69 -12.71
N GLN A 384 18.39 34.86 -11.82
CA GLN A 384 19.83 34.82 -11.55
C GLN A 384 20.62 34.33 -12.76
N ARG A 385 20.14 33.28 -13.45
CA ARG A 385 20.78 32.78 -14.68
C ARG A 385 20.77 33.82 -15.80
N LYS A 386 19.63 34.47 -16.01
CA LYS A 386 19.50 35.56 -16.98
C LYS A 386 20.44 36.73 -16.67
N LYS A 387 20.59 37.08 -15.39
CA LYS A 387 21.57 38.10 -14.94
C LYS A 387 23.03 37.68 -15.20
N ASN A 388 23.31 36.38 -15.21
CA ASN A 388 24.64 35.82 -15.47
C ASN A 388 24.84 35.45 -16.96
N ASP A 389 24.00 35.94 -17.88
CA ASP A 389 24.01 35.59 -19.32
C ASP A 389 23.95 34.08 -19.61
N GLN A 390 23.28 33.32 -18.75
CA GLN A 390 23.04 31.89 -18.91
C GLN A 390 21.59 31.63 -19.34
N LYS A 391 21.39 30.62 -20.19
CA LYS A 391 20.04 30.12 -20.51
C LYS A 391 19.27 29.77 -19.23
N THR A 392 18.05 30.25 -19.13
CA THR A 392 17.09 29.86 -18.09
C THR A 392 16.80 28.36 -18.17
N TYR A 393 16.25 27.80 -17.10
CA TYR A 393 15.84 26.40 -17.08
C TYR A 393 14.77 26.11 -18.13
N LYS A 394 13.79 27.00 -18.29
CA LYS A 394 12.76 26.90 -19.33
C LYS A 394 13.37 26.85 -20.74
N GLU A 395 14.29 27.76 -21.07
CA GLU A 395 14.99 27.76 -22.37
C GLU A 395 15.85 26.50 -22.59
N GLN A 396 16.40 25.92 -21.52
CA GLN A 396 17.14 24.66 -21.64
C GLN A 396 16.22 23.48 -21.93
N LEU A 397 15.00 23.47 -21.39
CA LEU A 397 14.01 22.41 -21.56
C LEU A 397 13.22 22.51 -22.87
N GLU A 398 13.35 23.61 -23.62
CA GLU A 398 12.61 23.84 -24.88
C GLU A 398 12.65 22.66 -25.87
N PRO A 399 13.77 21.92 -26.05
CA PRO A 399 13.81 20.74 -26.93
C PRO A 399 12.83 19.62 -26.52
N LEU A 400 12.36 19.61 -25.28
CA LEU A 400 11.40 18.64 -24.75
C LEU A 400 9.94 19.10 -24.85
N SER A 401 9.68 20.38 -25.18
CA SER A 401 8.34 20.98 -25.23
C SER A 401 7.38 20.18 -26.13
N ASP A 402 7.82 19.85 -27.34
CA ASP A 402 7.02 19.09 -28.32
C ASP A 402 7.20 17.56 -28.20
N LYS A 403 7.82 17.09 -27.12
CA LYS A 403 8.00 15.65 -26.86
C LYS A 403 6.84 15.11 -26.04
N ARG A 404 6.63 13.80 -26.16
CA ARG A 404 5.60 13.10 -25.39
C ARG A 404 6.12 12.76 -24.00
N ILE A 405 5.75 13.59 -23.03
CA ILE A 405 6.14 13.43 -21.63
C ILE A 405 4.96 12.90 -20.83
N VAL A 406 5.17 11.84 -20.06
CA VAL A 406 4.14 11.31 -19.15
C VAL A 406 4.38 11.85 -17.74
N PHE A 407 3.32 12.30 -17.08
CA PHE A 407 3.33 12.67 -15.68
C PHE A 407 2.42 11.74 -14.90
N ILE A 408 2.95 11.12 -13.84
CA ILE A 408 2.16 10.30 -12.91
C ILE A 408 2.19 11.01 -11.56
N PHE A 409 1.03 11.47 -11.09
CA PHE A 409 0.87 12.15 -9.80
C PHE A 409 0.37 11.15 -8.75
N ASP A 410 1.15 10.94 -7.69
CA ASP A 410 0.71 10.18 -6.52
C ASP A 410 -0.04 11.10 -5.54
N GLU A 411 -1.11 10.58 -4.93
CA GLU A 411 -2.03 11.32 -4.04
C GLU A 411 -2.39 12.72 -4.59
N CYS A 412 -2.96 12.75 -5.80
CA CYS A 412 -3.30 14.01 -6.45
C CYS A 412 -4.36 14.79 -5.63
N HIS A 413 -3.91 15.85 -4.96
CA HIS A 413 -4.72 16.74 -4.12
C HIS A 413 -4.88 18.15 -4.72
N ARG A 414 -5.90 18.87 -4.23
CA ARG A 414 -6.29 20.23 -4.67
C ARG A 414 -5.14 21.27 -4.61
N SER A 415 -4.15 21.07 -3.74
CA SER A 415 -2.95 21.93 -3.62
C SER A 415 -2.01 21.82 -4.82
N GLN A 416 -1.95 20.65 -5.46
CA GLN A 416 -1.05 20.42 -6.60
C GLN A 416 -1.60 20.98 -7.93
N PHE A 417 -2.89 21.31 -7.98
CA PHE A 417 -3.54 21.78 -9.20
C PHE A 417 -3.79 23.29 -9.12
N GLY A 418 -2.83 24.04 -9.66
CA GLY A 418 -2.78 25.50 -9.73
C GLY A 418 -1.82 25.94 -10.85
N ASP A 419 -1.15 27.08 -10.69
CA ASP A 419 -0.29 27.68 -11.72
C ASP A 419 0.78 26.72 -12.25
N ASN A 420 1.34 25.86 -11.39
CA ASN A 420 2.32 24.86 -11.80
C ASN A 420 1.74 23.85 -12.82
N HIS A 421 0.50 23.41 -12.63
CA HIS A 421 -0.16 22.49 -13.56
C HIS A 421 -0.47 23.17 -14.90
N ALA A 422 -0.90 24.44 -14.85
CA ALA A 422 -1.11 25.24 -16.05
C ALA A 422 0.21 25.45 -16.80
N ALA A 423 1.30 25.78 -16.10
CA ALA A 423 2.63 25.92 -16.69
C ALA A 423 3.11 24.64 -17.35
N ILE A 424 2.90 23.47 -16.73
CA ILE A 424 3.24 22.17 -17.30
C ILE A 424 2.44 21.91 -18.60
N LYS A 425 1.12 22.11 -18.58
CA LYS A 425 0.27 21.90 -19.78
C LYS A 425 0.64 22.85 -20.92
N THR A 426 0.95 24.11 -20.59
CA THR A 426 1.37 25.10 -21.58
C THR A 426 2.74 24.77 -22.17
N PHE A 427 3.68 24.32 -21.35
CA PHE A 427 5.04 24.01 -21.81
C PHE A 427 5.15 22.65 -22.51
N PHE A 428 4.35 21.66 -22.12
CA PHE A 428 4.33 20.32 -22.73
C PHE A 428 2.94 20.01 -23.34
N PRO A 429 2.60 20.56 -24.51
CA PRO A 429 1.27 20.37 -25.12
C PRO A 429 0.93 18.92 -25.46
N LYS A 430 1.94 18.06 -25.67
CA LYS A 430 1.79 16.61 -25.93
C LYS A 430 1.91 15.75 -24.67
N ALA A 431 1.93 16.36 -23.48
CA ALA A 431 2.01 15.60 -22.24
C ALA A 431 0.73 14.82 -21.95
N GLN A 432 0.88 13.64 -21.36
CA GLN A 432 -0.23 12.90 -20.76
C GLN A 432 -0.07 12.89 -19.24
N LEU A 433 -1.18 13.17 -18.56
CA LEU A 433 -1.24 13.32 -17.11
C LEU A 433 -2.08 12.18 -16.53
N PHE A 434 -1.52 11.46 -15.58
CA PHE A 434 -2.17 10.39 -14.84
C PHE A 434 -2.19 10.70 -13.35
N GLY A 435 -3.37 10.74 -12.72
CA GLY A 435 -3.51 11.05 -11.30
C GLY A 435 -3.99 9.85 -10.48
N PHE A 436 -3.38 9.60 -9.33
CA PHE A 436 -3.85 8.62 -8.36
C PHE A 436 -4.48 9.33 -7.16
N THR A 437 -5.74 9.02 -6.82
CA THR A 437 -6.41 9.63 -5.66
C THR A 437 -7.35 8.66 -4.95
N GLY A 438 -7.37 8.73 -3.62
CA GLY A 438 -8.39 8.05 -2.81
C GLY A 438 -9.69 8.85 -2.65
N THR A 439 -9.63 10.15 -2.91
CA THR A 439 -10.73 11.09 -2.70
C THR A 439 -10.84 12.03 -3.90
N PRO A 440 -11.45 11.57 -5.01
CA PRO A 440 -11.70 12.43 -6.17
C PRO A 440 -12.51 13.67 -5.79
N ILE A 441 -12.29 14.74 -6.55
CA ILE A 441 -13.06 15.97 -6.49
C ILE A 441 -14.19 15.82 -7.51
N PHE A 442 -15.41 15.70 -7.01
CA PHE A 442 -16.66 15.78 -7.74
C PHE A 442 -17.25 17.18 -7.61
N GLU A 443 -18.31 17.49 -8.35
CA GLU A 443 -19.01 18.78 -8.25
C GLU A 443 -19.46 19.08 -6.81
N LYS A 444 -19.95 18.06 -6.08
CA LYS A 444 -20.50 18.20 -4.71
C LYS A 444 -19.46 18.58 -3.66
N ASN A 445 -18.20 18.21 -3.84
CA ASN A 445 -17.10 18.51 -2.91
C ASN A 445 -16.04 19.44 -3.53
N ALA A 446 -16.30 19.99 -4.72
CA ALA A 446 -15.49 21.04 -5.31
C ALA A 446 -15.68 22.33 -4.51
N ILE A 447 -14.58 22.97 -4.16
CA ILE A 447 -14.57 24.30 -3.54
C ILE A 447 -14.12 25.27 -4.64
N ALA A 448 -14.80 26.41 -4.80
CA ALA A 448 -14.36 27.45 -5.71
C ALA A 448 -12.95 27.94 -5.30
N LYS A 449 -12.01 28.05 -6.23
CA LYS A 449 -10.84 28.92 -6.04
C LYS A 449 -11.20 30.27 -6.64
N GLN A 450 -11.05 31.36 -5.89
CA GLN A 450 -10.94 32.68 -6.50
C GLN A 450 -9.61 32.72 -7.23
N PHE A 451 -9.63 32.89 -8.56
CA PHE A 451 -8.47 33.30 -9.33
C PHE A 451 -8.56 34.82 -9.47
N GLU A 452 -7.45 35.55 -9.31
CA GLU A 452 -7.44 37.00 -9.55
C GLU A 452 -7.89 37.25 -11.00
N GLY A 453 -9.05 37.89 -11.18
CA GLY A 453 -9.56 38.35 -12.47
C GLY A 453 -10.54 37.42 -13.22
N GLU A 454 -10.77 36.19 -12.76
CA GLU A 454 -11.78 35.29 -13.34
C GLU A 454 -12.74 34.76 -12.26
N ALA A 455 -14.05 34.79 -12.55
CA ALA A 455 -15.07 34.20 -11.68
C ALA A 455 -14.72 32.72 -11.40
N GLY A 456 -14.59 32.39 -10.11
CA GLY A 456 -13.96 31.15 -9.63
C GLY A 456 -14.54 29.88 -10.26
N GLN A 457 -13.77 29.26 -11.16
CA GLN A 457 -14.14 27.99 -11.76
C GLN A 457 -13.91 26.84 -10.78
N PHE A 458 -14.94 26.02 -10.56
CA PHE A 458 -14.79 24.71 -9.93
C PHE A 458 -14.08 23.78 -10.91
N LYS A 459 -13.03 23.08 -10.45
CA LYS A 459 -12.39 22.02 -11.23
C LYS A 459 -12.50 20.70 -10.50
N THR A 460 -13.15 19.74 -11.14
CA THR A 460 -13.25 18.36 -10.68
C THR A 460 -11.98 17.58 -11.05
N THR A 461 -11.80 16.39 -10.47
CA THR A 461 -10.73 15.47 -10.89
C THR A 461 -10.90 15.08 -12.37
N GLU A 462 -12.14 14.96 -12.83
CA GLU A 462 -12.46 14.69 -14.24
C GLU A 462 -12.05 15.87 -15.14
N ASP A 463 -12.26 17.13 -14.75
CA ASP A 463 -11.80 18.29 -15.55
C ASP A 463 -10.27 18.32 -15.71
N LEU A 464 -9.55 17.83 -14.70
CA LEU A 464 -8.08 17.86 -14.67
C LEU A 464 -7.47 16.71 -15.48
N PHE A 465 -8.02 15.50 -15.30
CA PHE A 465 -7.46 14.24 -15.78
C PHE A 465 -8.32 13.53 -16.82
N GLN A 466 -9.48 14.08 -17.17
CA GLN A 466 -10.40 13.64 -18.23
C GLN A 466 -11.11 12.31 -17.97
N LYS A 467 -10.40 11.21 -17.78
CA LYS A 467 -11.01 9.86 -17.78
C LYS A 467 -10.71 9.11 -16.49
N GLN A 468 -11.74 8.53 -15.87
CA GLN A 468 -11.53 7.53 -14.83
C GLN A 468 -11.09 6.21 -15.48
N LEU A 469 -9.82 5.85 -15.37
CA LEU A 469 -9.27 4.64 -16.00
C LEU A 469 -9.59 3.38 -15.20
N HIS A 470 -9.61 3.46 -13.87
CA HIS A 470 -9.96 2.35 -12.99
C HIS A 470 -10.40 2.87 -11.61
N ALA A 471 -11.32 2.15 -10.96
CA ALA A 471 -11.75 2.44 -9.60
C ALA A 471 -11.67 1.22 -8.67
N TYR A 472 -11.22 1.46 -7.43
CA TYR A 472 -11.24 0.53 -6.30
C TYR A 472 -11.56 1.35 -5.05
N THR A 473 -12.86 1.49 -4.77
CA THR A 473 -13.38 2.32 -3.69
C THR A 473 -13.15 1.69 -2.31
N ILE A 474 -13.43 2.43 -1.25
CA ILE A 474 -13.31 1.91 0.11
C ILE A 474 -14.34 0.82 0.41
N THR A 475 -15.49 0.81 -0.28
CA THR A 475 -16.48 -0.27 -0.21
C THR A 475 -15.82 -1.60 -0.58
N HIS A 476 -15.24 -1.68 -1.79
CA HIS A 476 -14.49 -2.86 -2.23
C HIS A 476 -13.37 -3.23 -1.24
N ALA A 477 -12.66 -2.23 -0.72
CA ALA A 477 -11.56 -2.48 0.21
C ALA A 477 -12.00 -3.06 1.56
N ILE A 478 -13.19 -2.69 2.04
CA ILE A 478 -13.78 -3.25 3.26
C ILE A 478 -14.29 -4.67 3.01
N GLU A 479 -14.98 -4.90 1.90
CA GLU A 479 -15.47 -6.24 1.52
C GLU A 479 -14.33 -7.24 1.34
N ASP A 480 -13.22 -6.76 0.75
CA ASP A 480 -11.99 -7.53 0.60
C ASP A 480 -11.21 -7.75 1.90
N ALA A 481 -11.67 -7.19 3.02
CA ALA A 481 -10.94 -7.13 4.29
C ALA A 481 -9.52 -6.55 4.16
N ASN A 482 -9.30 -5.68 3.16
CA ASN A 482 -8.05 -4.99 2.90
C ASN A 482 -7.91 -3.71 3.75
N VAL A 483 -9.04 -3.13 4.18
CA VAL A 483 -9.13 -2.06 5.17
C VAL A 483 -10.27 -2.38 6.15
N LEU A 484 -10.21 -1.81 7.35
CA LEU A 484 -11.21 -2.02 8.39
C LEU A 484 -12.42 -1.09 8.22
N ARG A 485 -13.54 -1.51 8.82
CA ARG A 485 -14.75 -0.69 9.02
C ARG A 485 -14.52 0.38 10.10
N PHE A 486 -15.47 1.31 10.23
CA PHE A 486 -15.44 2.34 11.28
C PHE A 486 -16.50 2.10 12.35
N HIS A 487 -16.10 2.25 13.61
CA HIS A 487 -17.00 2.42 14.75
C HIS A 487 -17.02 3.88 15.14
N VAL A 488 -18.12 4.56 14.81
CA VAL A 488 -18.30 6.00 15.05
C VAL A 488 -19.24 6.22 16.23
N ASP A 489 -18.71 6.75 17.32
CA ASP A 489 -19.47 7.20 18.49
C ASP A 489 -19.59 8.73 18.46
N TYR A 490 -20.82 9.23 18.65
CA TYR A 490 -21.11 10.67 18.67
C TYR A 490 -21.31 11.09 20.12
N TYR A 491 -20.35 11.84 20.66
CA TYR A 491 -20.39 12.29 22.04
C TYR A 491 -21.59 13.20 22.27
N LYS A 492 -22.32 12.93 23.35
CA LYS A 492 -23.41 13.77 23.86
C LYS A 492 -23.04 14.18 25.28
N PRO A 493 -22.84 15.47 25.57
CA PRO A 493 -22.57 15.91 26.93
C PRO A 493 -23.77 15.63 27.84
N GLU A 494 -23.50 15.17 29.06
CA GLU A 494 -24.52 14.99 30.08
C GLU A 494 -24.98 16.36 30.60
N GLY A 495 -26.25 16.74 30.43
CA GLY A 495 -26.80 18.00 30.93
C GLY A 495 -28.05 18.53 30.22
N LYS A 496 -28.64 19.61 30.76
CA LYS A 496 -29.90 20.23 30.29
C LYS A 496 -29.79 21.06 28.99
N ASN A 497 -28.58 21.37 28.51
CA ASN A 497 -28.34 22.11 27.27
C ASN A 497 -27.48 21.28 26.30
N PRO A 498 -28.09 20.46 25.41
CA PRO A 498 -27.33 19.71 24.42
C PRO A 498 -26.66 20.67 23.42
N THR A 499 -25.37 20.44 23.12
CA THR A 499 -24.66 21.16 22.06
C THR A 499 -25.28 20.82 20.72
N LYS A 500 -25.44 21.80 19.83
CA LYS A 500 -26.00 21.54 18.49
C LYS A 500 -24.97 20.81 17.61
N PRO A 501 -25.40 20.03 16.61
CA PRO A 501 -24.49 19.44 15.62
C PRO A 501 -23.58 20.49 14.98
N GLY A 502 -22.27 20.24 14.98
CA GLY A 502 -21.22 21.13 14.47
C GLY A 502 -20.61 22.10 15.49
N GLU A 503 -21.23 22.28 16.66
CA GLU A 503 -20.70 23.11 17.75
C GLU A 503 -19.76 22.29 18.65
N ALA A 504 -18.65 22.91 19.07
CA ALA A 504 -17.70 22.28 19.97
C ALA A 504 -18.25 22.29 21.42
N PRO A 505 -18.20 21.16 22.14
CA PRO A 505 -18.45 21.15 23.58
C PRO A 505 -17.30 21.84 24.33
N ALA A 506 -17.44 22.04 25.64
CA ALA A 506 -16.36 22.58 26.45
C ALA A 506 -15.12 21.67 26.37
N LYS A 507 -13.96 22.22 25.97
CA LYS A 507 -12.72 21.45 25.77
C LYS A 507 -12.29 20.64 27.00
N ARG A 508 -12.55 21.17 28.21
CA ARG A 508 -12.32 20.45 29.46
C ARG A 508 -13.13 19.14 29.52
N ALA A 509 -14.41 19.17 29.14
CA ALA A 509 -15.26 17.98 29.10
C ALA A 509 -14.79 16.98 28.04
N VAL A 510 -14.27 17.46 26.91
CA VAL A 510 -13.63 16.61 25.89
C VAL A 510 -12.43 15.86 26.47
N VAL A 511 -11.50 16.56 27.13
CA VAL A 511 -10.32 15.93 27.74
C VAL A 511 -10.74 14.93 28.83
N GLU A 512 -11.70 15.28 29.68
CA GLU A 512 -12.21 14.38 30.72
C GLU A 512 -12.83 13.10 30.13
N ALA A 513 -13.60 13.23 29.05
CA ALA A 513 -14.19 12.11 28.32
C ALA A 513 -13.12 11.23 27.64
N ILE A 514 -12.11 11.85 27.01
CA ILE A 514 -10.98 11.12 26.41
C ILE A 514 -10.25 10.33 27.50
N LEU A 515 -9.85 10.97 28.61
CA LEU A 515 -9.14 10.30 29.70
C LEU A 515 -9.96 9.16 30.32
N ALA A 516 -11.30 9.22 30.31
CA ALA A 516 -12.17 8.15 30.81
C ALA A 516 -12.32 6.97 29.83
N LYS A 517 -12.28 7.24 28.51
CA LYS A 517 -12.51 6.23 27.47
C LYS A 517 -11.24 5.67 26.84
N HIS A 518 -10.08 6.30 27.05
CA HIS A 518 -8.86 6.04 26.29
C HIS A 518 -8.42 4.58 26.37
N ASP A 519 -8.28 4.03 27.58
CA ASP A 519 -7.81 2.64 27.74
C ASP A 519 -8.75 1.65 27.04
N THR A 520 -10.06 1.80 27.15
CA THR A 520 -11.01 0.94 26.42
C THR A 520 -10.91 1.12 24.91
N ALA A 521 -10.79 2.36 24.42
CA ALA A 521 -10.72 2.66 22.99
C ALA A 521 -9.43 2.14 22.34
N THR A 522 -8.32 2.09 23.10
CA THR A 522 -6.98 1.70 22.60
C THR A 522 -6.53 0.32 23.07
N ALA A 523 -7.46 -0.50 23.57
CA ALA A 523 -7.20 -1.83 24.11
C ALA A 523 -6.06 -1.83 25.16
N THR A 524 -6.26 -1.04 26.21
CA THR A 524 -5.31 -0.79 27.32
C THR A 524 -3.97 -0.28 26.80
N ARG A 525 -4.01 0.74 25.94
CA ARG A 525 -2.82 1.37 25.32
C ARG A 525 -1.97 0.39 24.52
N ARG A 526 -2.58 -0.68 23.99
CA ARG A 526 -1.97 -1.53 22.95
C ARG A 526 -1.83 -0.75 21.65
N PHE A 527 -2.78 0.13 21.39
CA PHE A 527 -2.82 1.07 20.28
C PHE A 527 -2.66 2.51 20.78
N ASN A 528 -2.42 3.43 19.86
CA ASN A 528 -2.43 4.87 20.16
C ASN A 528 -3.54 5.61 19.38
N ALA A 529 -3.68 6.90 19.68
CA ALA A 529 -4.73 7.74 19.16
C ALA A 529 -4.23 9.09 18.62
N VAL A 530 -5.04 9.70 17.76
CA VAL A 530 -4.88 11.08 17.31
C VAL A 530 -6.08 11.91 17.76
N LEU A 531 -5.84 13.15 18.20
CA LEU A 531 -6.88 14.15 18.46
C LEU A 531 -6.80 15.25 17.40
N ALA A 532 -7.79 15.29 16.50
CA ALA A 532 -7.91 16.33 15.48
C ALA A 532 -8.65 17.56 16.04
N THR A 533 -7.99 18.71 16.05
CA THR A 533 -8.51 19.98 16.57
C THR A 533 -8.85 20.96 15.45
N ALA A 534 -9.71 21.95 15.75
CA ALA A 534 -10.14 22.91 14.75
C ALA A 534 -9.07 23.93 14.34
N SER A 535 -8.17 24.32 15.25
CA SER A 535 -7.10 25.28 15.01
C SER A 535 -5.84 25.00 15.83
N ILE A 536 -4.74 25.69 15.50
CA ILE A 536 -3.49 25.71 16.29
C ILE A 536 -3.77 26.18 17.73
N ASN A 537 -4.61 27.19 17.90
CA ASN A 537 -4.96 27.70 19.23
C ASN A 537 -5.68 26.63 20.07
N ASP A 538 -6.57 25.84 19.45
CA ASP A 538 -7.22 24.73 20.12
C ASP A 538 -6.22 23.63 20.48
N ALA A 539 -5.29 23.29 19.59
CA ALA A 539 -4.25 22.30 19.86
C ALA A 539 -3.38 22.68 21.07
N ILE A 540 -2.95 23.94 21.14
CA ILE A 540 -2.21 24.50 22.28
C ILE A 540 -3.03 24.40 23.57
N GLU A 541 -4.31 24.78 23.52
CA GLU A 541 -5.18 24.72 24.69
C GLU A 541 -5.43 23.30 25.16
N TYR A 542 -5.68 22.35 24.24
CA TYR A 542 -5.82 20.94 24.56
C TYR A 542 -4.57 20.38 25.22
N HIS A 543 -3.38 20.67 24.68
CA HIS A 543 -2.11 20.22 25.27
C HIS A 543 -1.97 20.70 26.72
N ARG A 544 -2.27 21.97 26.99
CA ARG A 544 -2.28 22.54 28.35
C ARG A 544 -3.30 21.83 29.25
N LEU A 545 -4.54 21.66 28.78
CA LEU A 545 -5.63 21.04 29.55
C LEU A 545 -5.33 19.59 29.91
N PHE A 546 -4.74 18.81 29.00
CA PHE A 546 -4.27 17.46 29.33
C PHE A 546 -3.23 17.49 30.47
N GLY A 547 -2.24 18.39 30.40
CA GLY A 547 -1.25 18.55 31.46
C GLY A 547 -1.86 18.87 32.82
N GLU A 548 -2.80 19.81 32.87
CA GLU A 548 -3.48 20.23 34.10
C GLU A 548 -4.36 19.13 34.69
N LEU A 549 -5.20 18.51 33.86
CA LEU A 549 -6.16 17.49 34.30
C LEU A 549 -5.47 16.20 34.73
N GLN A 550 -4.41 15.79 34.05
CA GLN A 550 -3.64 14.60 34.44
C GLN A 550 -2.89 14.81 35.76
N LYS A 551 -2.33 16.01 35.99
CA LYS A 551 -1.72 16.37 37.29
C LYS A 551 -2.75 16.34 38.41
N ALA A 552 -3.93 16.92 38.19
CA ALA A 552 -5.02 16.90 39.17
C ALA A 552 -5.50 15.47 39.47
N ARG A 553 -5.66 14.62 38.44
CA ARG A 553 -6.03 13.20 38.62
C ARG A 553 -4.95 12.42 39.34
N LYS A 554 -3.67 12.60 39.00
CA LYS A 554 -2.55 11.94 39.68
C LYS A 554 -2.46 12.31 41.17
N ALA A 555 -2.80 13.55 41.51
CA ALA A 555 -2.87 14.00 42.90
C ALA A 555 -4.06 13.39 43.67
N ALA A 556 -5.18 13.14 42.98
CA ALA A 556 -6.37 12.53 43.58
C ALA A 556 -6.31 10.99 43.64
N ASP A 557 -5.62 10.37 42.68
CA ASP A 557 -5.46 8.93 42.51
C ASP A 557 -3.99 8.61 42.19
N PRO A 558 -3.20 8.15 43.18
CA PRO A 558 -1.81 7.78 42.98
C PRO A 558 -1.59 6.62 41.99
N ASP A 559 -2.60 5.78 41.74
CA ASP A 559 -2.50 4.66 40.81
C ASP A 559 -2.79 5.08 39.36
N PHE A 560 -3.38 6.25 39.16
CA PHE A 560 -3.60 6.83 37.84
C PHE A 560 -2.29 6.90 37.06
N GLN A 561 -2.26 6.26 35.89
CA GLN A 561 -1.13 6.32 34.96
C GLN A 561 -1.39 7.41 33.92
N PRO A 562 -0.67 8.54 33.94
CA PRO A 562 -0.82 9.59 32.94
C PRO A 562 -0.60 9.05 31.52
N LEU A 563 -1.26 9.68 30.54
CA LEU A 563 -1.05 9.44 29.13
C LEU A 563 0.14 10.26 28.62
N ASN A 564 0.90 9.64 27.72
CA ASN A 564 1.96 10.30 26.99
C ASN A 564 1.37 11.12 25.84
N ILE A 565 1.12 12.41 26.10
CA ILE A 565 0.61 13.37 25.11
C ILE A 565 1.75 13.99 24.30
N ALA A 566 1.60 14.07 22.98
CA ALA A 566 2.41 14.87 22.06
C ALA A 566 1.51 15.85 21.29
N CYS A 567 2.07 16.92 20.74
CA CYS A 567 1.30 17.92 19.97
C CYS A 567 2.10 18.39 18.76
N VAL A 568 1.48 18.42 17.59
CA VAL A 568 2.13 18.77 16.33
C VAL A 568 1.25 19.72 15.52
N PHE A 569 1.83 20.87 15.16
CA PHE A 569 1.32 21.82 14.17
C PHE A 569 2.52 22.59 13.58
N SER A 570 2.37 23.11 12.36
CA SER A 570 3.41 23.87 11.67
C SER A 570 3.79 25.15 12.42
N PRO A 571 5.09 25.46 12.58
CA PRO A 571 5.52 26.74 13.09
C PRO A 571 5.20 27.88 12.10
N PRO A 572 5.20 29.14 12.56
CA PRO A 572 5.27 30.29 11.65
C PRO A 572 6.50 30.20 10.74
N ALA A 573 6.34 30.50 9.45
CA ALA A 573 7.40 30.29 8.46
C ALA A 573 8.66 31.13 8.71
N GLU A 574 8.53 32.41 9.09
CA GLU A 574 9.64 33.33 9.41
C GLU A 574 10.82 33.31 8.41
N GLY A 575 10.56 33.01 7.14
CA GLY A 575 11.60 32.89 6.10
C GLY A 575 12.31 31.52 6.01
N ASN A 576 12.00 30.57 6.89
CA ASN A 576 12.39 29.16 6.73
C ASN A 576 11.63 28.57 5.52
N ALA A 577 12.39 28.15 4.50
CA ALA A 577 11.83 27.66 3.25
C ALA A 577 11.06 26.34 3.42
N ASP A 578 11.50 25.46 4.31
CA ASP A 578 10.88 24.16 4.56
C ASP A 578 9.56 24.33 5.29
N VAL A 579 9.52 25.18 6.31
CA VAL A 579 8.29 25.52 7.03
C VAL A 579 7.29 26.24 6.11
N LYS A 580 7.78 27.17 5.27
CA LYS A 580 6.94 27.86 4.29
C LYS A 580 6.27 26.85 3.34
N GLN A 581 7.02 25.86 2.86
CA GLN A 581 6.48 24.80 2.03
C GLN A 581 5.42 23.99 2.78
N ILE A 582 5.70 23.58 4.02
CA ILE A 582 4.72 22.86 4.86
C ILE A 582 3.41 23.65 5.02
N GLN A 583 3.49 24.97 5.22
CA GLN A 583 2.31 25.84 5.34
C GLN A 583 1.52 25.98 4.03
N GLU A 584 2.18 25.99 2.88
CA GLU A 584 1.49 26.02 1.57
C GLU A 584 0.57 24.81 1.38
N ASP A 585 0.95 23.66 1.96
CA ASP A 585 0.19 22.41 1.92
C ASP A 585 -0.81 22.25 3.09
N LEU A 586 -0.81 23.19 4.05
CA LEU A 586 -1.68 23.20 5.23
C LEU A 586 -2.45 24.53 5.33
N PRO A 587 -3.48 24.76 4.49
CA PRO A 587 -4.14 26.07 4.39
C PRO A 587 -4.71 26.58 5.71
N GLN A 588 -5.27 25.68 6.55
CA GLN A 588 -5.79 26.06 7.87
C GLN A 588 -4.66 26.49 8.80
N GLU A 589 -3.58 25.72 8.89
CA GLU A 589 -2.47 26.05 9.79
C GLU A 589 -1.70 27.28 9.32
N LYS A 590 -1.62 27.51 8.00
CA LYS A 590 -1.10 28.76 7.41
C LYS A 590 -1.94 29.95 7.85
N ALA A 591 -3.27 29.88 7.66
CA ALA A 591 -4.19 30.93 8.07
C ALA A 591 -4.15 31.17 9.58
N ASP A 592 -4.04 30.09 10.37
CA ASP A 592 -3.83 30.22 11.81
C ASP A 592 -2.54 30.99 12.07
N ASN A 593 -1.40 30.60 11.49
CA ASN A 593 -0.11 31.26 11.74
C ASN A 593 -0.04 32.74 11.32
N GLU A 594 -0.99 33.26 10.54
CA GLU A 594 -1.11 34.70 10.25
C GLU A 594 -1.61 35.50 11.48
N VAL A 595 -2.28 34.85 12.43
CA VAL A 595 -2.84 35.47 13.65
C VAL A 595 -1.99 35.13 14.86
N GLU A 596 -1.41 36.15 15.52
CA GLU A 596 -0.53 36.00 16.70
C GLU A 596 0.61 34.95 16.52
N PRO A 597 1.45 35.05 15.46
CA PRO A 597 2.51 34.06 15.17
C PRO A 597 3.49 33.87 16.34
N ASP A 598 3.90 34.96 16.99
CA ASP A 598 4.85 34.91 18.11
C ASP A 598 4.32 34.08 19.27
N ARG A 599 3.04 34.21 19.58
CA ARG A 599 2.38 33.45 20.65
C ARG A 599 2.36 31.96 20.33
N LYS A 600 2.11 31.59 19.07
CA LYS A 600 2.12 30.20 18.61
C LYS A 600 3.52 29.59 18.65
N LYS A 601 4.53 30.38 18.28
CA LYS A 601 5.93 29.98 18.37
C LYS A 601 6.38 29.76 19.82
N GLU A 602 6.04 30.66 20.74
CA GLU A 602 6.34 30.47 22.16
C GLU A 602 5.61 29.26 22.76
N ALA A 603 4.35 29.05 22.38
CA ALA A 603 3.63 27.84 22.77
C ALA A 603 4.27 26.56 22.23
N LEU A 604 4.72 26.56 20.97
CA LEU A 604 5.43 25.43 20.37
C LEU A 604 6.77 25.15 21.07
N LYS A 605 7.53 26.19 21.45
CA LYS A 605 8.75 26.02 22.25
C LYS A 605 8.46 25.34 23.59
N ALA A 606 7.38 25.72 24.27
CA ALA A 606 6.97 25.09 25.52
C ALA A 606 6.55 23.62 25.31
N ILE A 607 5.84 23.32 24.22
CA ILE A 607 5.49 21.94 23.83
C ILE A 607 6.75 21.11 23.56
N LEU A 608 7.72 21.64 22.81
CA LEU A 608 8.99 20.98 22.53
C LEU A 608 9.80 20.75 23.80
N ALA A 609 9.78 21.70 24.75
CA ALA A 609 10.44 21.53 26.04
C ALA A 609 9.83 20.39 26.86
N ASP A 610 8.50 20.27 26.93
CA ASP A 610 7.82 19.14 27.59
C ASP A 610 8.17 17.81 26.91
N TYR A 611 8.16 17.79 25.58
CA TYR A 611 8.52 16.61 24.78
C TYR A 611 9.98 16.19 25.02
N ASN A 612 10.92 17.13 24.96
CA ASN A 612 12.34 16.89 25.19
C ASN A 612 12.60 16.37 26.61
N ALA A 613 11.97 16.97 27.61
CA ALA A 613 12.07 16.52 28.99
C ALA A 613 11.56 15.08 29.17
N ARG A 614 10.46 14.72 28.50
CA ARG A 614 9.90 13.37 28.58
C ARG A 614 10.78 12.32 27.93
N TYR A 615 11.27 12.58 26.73
CA TYR A 615 11.93 11.56 25.91
C TYR A 615 13.46 11.59 25.96
N GLY A 616 14.06 12.63 26.54
CA GLY A 616 15.50 12.85 26.57
C GLY A 616 16.05 13.29 25.20
N SER A 617 15.29 14.08 24.45
CA SER A 617 15.67 14.64 23.15
C SER A 617 16.04 16.12 23.26
N ASN A 618 16.48 16.72 22.14
CA ASN A 618 16.88 18.13 22.10
C ASN A 618 16.35 18.84 20.84
N HIS A 619 15.08 18.61 20.51
CA HIS A 619 14.43 19.19 19.34
C HIS A 619 14.23 20.70 19.49
N THR A 620 14.38 21.43 18.37
CA THR A 620 14.21 22.89 18.31
C THR A 620 13.21 23.30 17.24
N VAL A 621 12.65 24.52 17.31
CA VAL A 621 11.72 25.03 16.29
C VAL A 621 12.41 25.17 14.93
N SER A 622 13.71 25.51 14.90
CA SER A 622 14.51 25.58 13.68
C SER A 622 14.64 24.24 12.97
N GLU A 623 14.60 23.14 13.73
CA GLU A 623 14.73 21.77 13.23
C GLU A 623 13.39 21.03 13.35
N PHE A 624 12.28 21.73 13.11
CA PHE A 624 10.93 21.20 13.30
C PHE A 624 10.67 19.89 12.55
N ASP A 625 11.27 19.70 11.37
CA ASP A 625 11.10 18.45 10.62
C ASP A 625 11.66 17.23 11.38
N LEU A 626 12.80 17.37 12.06
CA LEU A 626 13.37 16.29 12.90
C LEU A 626 12.44 15.95 14.08
N TYR A 627 11.83 16.95 14.69
CA TYR A 627 10.78 16.75 15.70
C TYR A 627 9.59 15.98 15.12
N TYR A 628 9.07 16.42 13.98
CA TYR A 628 7.94 15.80 13.31
C TYR A 628 8.22 14.34 12.93
N GLN A 629 9.44 14.05 12.45
CA GLN A 629 9.89 12.69 12.15
C GLN A 629 9.97 11.81 13.42
N ASP A 630 10.48 12.34 14.54
CA ASP A 630 10.55 11.60 15.81
C ASP A 630 9.15 11.30 16.36
N VAL A 631 8.20 12.25 16.27
CA VAL A 631 6.79 12.00 16.64
C VAL A 631 6.19 10.88 15.80
N GLN A 632 6.34 10.94 14.46
CA GLN A 632 5.86 9.88 13.57
C GLN A 632 6.46 8.52 13.89
N LYS A 633 7.76 8.48 14.17
CA LYS A 633 8.47 7.26 14.58
C LYS A 633 7.87 6.69 15.86
N ARG A 634 7.68 7.52 16.90
CA ARG A 634 7.13 7.06 18.18
C ARG A 634 5.68 6.59 18.10
N ILE A 635 4.88 7.18 17.20
CA ILE A 635 3.54 6.67 16.90
C ILE A 635 3.62 5.26 16.29
N LYS A 636 4.62 5.00 15.42
CA LYS A 636 4.86 3.67 14.82
C LYS A 636 5.51 2.67 15.80
N ASP A 637 6.34 3.13 16.73
CA ASP A 637 7.01 2.30 17.75
C ASP A 637 6.02 1.59 18.70
N GLN A 638 4.74 1.99 18.67
CA GLN A 638 3.62 1.27 19.30
C GLN A 638 3.49 -0.20 18.82
N GLN A 639 4.13 -0.54 17.70
CA GLN A 639 4.22 -1.93 17.22
C GLN A 639 4.95 -2.86 18.18
N TRP A 640 5.95 -2.34 18.90
CA TRP A 640 6.77 -3.15 19.79
C TRP A 640 6.05 -3.43 21.11
N PRO A 641 6.14 -4.65 21.66
CA PRO A 641 5.70 -4.94 23.02
C PRO A 641 6.38 -4.03 24.06
N ASN A 642 5.76 -3.86 25.23
CA ASN A 642 6.38 -3.08 26.32
C ASN A 642 7.64 -3.72 26.89
N ALA A 643 7.83 -5.03 26.70
CA ALA A 643 9.05 -5.75 27.08
C ALA A 643 10.25 -5.33 26.21
N ASP A 644 10.02 -5.11 24.90
CA ASP A 644 11.07 -4.79 23.94
C ASP A 644 11.29 -3.27 23.81
N PHE A 645 10.21 -2.50 23.95
CA PHE A 645 10.26 -1.04 23.92
C PHE A 645 9.34 -0.47 25.00
N ALA A 646 9.93 0.13 26.02
CA ALA A 646 9.20 0.61 27.19
C ALA A 646 8.10 1.62 26.84
N HIS A 647 6.94 1.52 27.50
CA HIS A 647 5.80 2.43 27.30
C HIS A 647 6.18 3.91 27.48
N ALA A 648 7.07 4.22 28.43
CA ALA A 648 7.58 5.58 28.66
C ALA A 648 8.27 6.22 27.45
N LYS A 649 8.63 5.44 26.42
CA LYS A 649 9.21 5.94 25.17
C LYS A 649 8.20 6.07 24.02
N LYS A 650 6.94 5.66 24.24
CA LYS A 650 5.83 5.67 23.27
C LYS A 650 4.88 6.85 23.50
N ILE A 651 4.11 7.19 22.47
CA ILE A 651 3.07 8.23 22.51
C ILE A 651 1.69 7.55 22.56
N ASP A 652 0.86 7.95 23.54
CA ASP A 652 -0.51 7.48 23.68
C ASP A 652 -1.49 8.32 22.83
N ILE A 653 -1.32 9.64 22.83
CA ILE A 653 -2.15 10.58 22.07
C ILE A 653 -1.29 11.64 21.39
N THR A 654 -1.51 11.84 20.08
CA THR A 654 -0.95 12.99 19.34
C THR A 654 -2.06 13.98 19.00
N ILE A 655 -1.93 15.21 19.50
CA ILE A 655 -2.82 16.33 19.18
C ILE A 655 -2.35 16.97 17.87
N VAL A 656 -3.26 17.17 16.92
CA VAL A 656 -2.96 17.71 15.59
C VAL A 656 -4.05 18.67 15.11
N VAL A 657 -3.70 19.54 14.16
CA VAL A 657 -4.68 20.35 13.41
C VAL A 657 -4.99 19.69 12.07
N ASP A 658 -4.04 19.70 11.13
CA ASP A 658 -4.16 19.05 9.81
C ASP A 658 -2.98 18.09 9.52
N MET A 659 -1.87 18.21 10.25
CA MET A 659 -0.78 17.23 10.21
C MET A 659 -1.25 15.83 10.63
N LEU A 660 -0.62 14.78 10.07
CA LEU A 660 -0.95 13.35 10.26
C LEU A 660 -2.36 12.90 9.83
N LEU A 661 -3.28 13.82 9.46
CA LEU A 661 -4.61 13.46 8.95
C LEU A 661 -4.60 13.02 7.48
N THR A 662 -3.53 13.32 6.76
CA THR A 662 -3.22 12.85 5.40
C THR A 662 -1.82 12.24 5.39
N GLY A 663 -1.52 11.34 4.44
CA GLY A 663 -0.17 10.76 4.25
C GLY A 663 0.31 9.77 5.30
N PHE A 664 0.06 9.98 6.59
CA PHE A 664 0.59 9.16 7.68
C PHE A 664 -0.03 7.76 7.80
N ASP A 665 0.80 6.71 7.84
CA ASP A 665 0.36 5.31 7.98
C ASP A 665 0.85 4.65 9.27
N SER A 666 -0.06 4.02 10.01
CA SER A 666 0.30 3.15 11.15
C SER A 666 -0.76 2.08 11.39
N LYS A 667 -0.34 0.81 11.44
CA LYS A 667 -1.21 -0.31 11.84
C LYS A 667 -1.62 -0.22 13.31
N TYR A 668 -0.84 0.47 14.13
CA TYR A 668 -1.00 0.55 15.58
C TYR A 668 -1.73 1.80 16.07
N LEU A 669 -2.20 2.64 15.13
CA LEU A 669 -3.15 3.72 15.38
C LEU A 669 -4.57 3.19 15.13
N ASN A 670 -5.40 3.11 16.17
CA ASN A 670 -6.77 2.60 16.06
C ASN A 670 -7.85 3.61 16.41
N THR A 671 -7.52 4.72 17.08
CA THR A 671 -8.50 5.70 17.57
C THR A 671 -8.25 7.10 17.03
N LEU A 672 -9.32 7.75 16.57
CA LEU A 672 -9.36 9.16 16.21
C LEU A 672 -10.41 9.87 17.08
N TYR A 673 -9.95 10.84 17.86
CA TYR A 673 -10.80 11.81 18.55
C TYR A 673 -10.99 13.03 17.64
N VAL A 674 -12.22 13.49 17.46
CA VAL A 674 -12.54 14.58 16.52
C VAL A 674 -13.23 15.72 17.25
N ASP A 675 -12.51 16.83 17.43
CA ASP A 675 -13.08 18.15 17.73
C ASP A 675 -12.73 19.12 16.59
N LYS A 676 -13.10 18.72 15.39
CA LYS A 676 -12.87 19.46 14.14
C LYS A 676 -14.05 19.24 13.21
N ASN A 677 -14.45 20.29 12.50
CA ASN A 677 -15.49 20.19 11.47
C ASN A 677 -14.93 19.50 10.23
N LEU A 678 -15.15 18.20 10.11
CA LEU A 678 -14.69 17.38 8.99
C LEU A 678 -15.81 17.22 7.96
N LYS A 679 -15.47 17.36 6.68
CA LYS A 679 -16.40 17.22 5.55
C LYS A 679 -15.74 16.47 4.39
N HIS A 680 -16.55 15.71 3.64
CA HIS A 680 -16.17 15.05 2.39
C HIS A 680 -14.78 14.38 2.47
N HIS A 681 -13.83 14.81 1.62
CA HIS A 681 -12.50 14.20 1.50
C HIS A 681 -11.69 14.28 2.80
N GLY A 682 -11.71 15.42 3.50
CA GLY A 682 -10.99 15.58 4.76
C GLY A 682 -11.52 14.65 5.86
N LEU A 683 -12.83 14.33 5.83
CA LEU A 683 -13.43 13.34 6.73
C LEU A 683 -12.91 11.94 6.43
N ILE A 684 -12.95 11.51 5.17
CA ILE A 684 -12.51 10.16 4.78
C ILE A 684 -11.02 9.96 5.04
N GLN A 685 -10.19 10.95 4.72
CA GLN A 685 -8.75 10.89 4.94
C GLN A 685 -8.41 10.74 6.42
N ALA A 686 -9.02 11.57 7.28
CA ALA A 686 -8.84 11.51 8.72
C ALA A 686 -9.31 10.18 9.30
N PHE A 687 -10.52 9.73 8.96
CA PHE A 687 -11.06 8.45 9.45
C PHE A 687 -10.15 7.28 9.03
N SER A 688 -9.67 7.30 7.78
CA SER A 688 -8.76 6.29 7.22
C SER A 688 -7.35 6.27 7.82
N ARG A 689 -7.07 7.04 8.89
CA ARG A 689 -5.88 6.81 9.73
C ARG A 689 -6.05 5.60 10.64
N THR A 690 -7.29 5.25 10.99
CA THR A 690 -7.62 4.19 11.95
C THR A 690 -7.91 2.83 11.31
N ASN A 691 -8.16 2.78 10.00
CA ASN A 691 -8.69 1.59 9.30
C ASN A 691 -7.62 0.61 8.79
N ARG A 692 -6.38 0.71 9.26
CA ARG A 692 -5.32 -0.22 8.86
C ARG A 692 -5.50 -1.56 9.53
N VAL A 693 -5.58 -2.61 8.72
CA VAL A 693 -5.69 -3.99 9.18
C VAL A 693 -4.41 -4.39 9.92
N LEU A 694 -4.60 -5.03 11.07
CA LEU A 694 -3.51 -5.63 11.85
C LEU A 694 -3.82 -7.10 12.14
N ASN A 695 -4.87 -7.35 12.93
CA ASN A 695 -5.25 -8.67 13.40
C ASN A 695 -6.68 -8.64 13.99
N GLY A 696 -7.11 -9.75 14.61
CA GLY A 696 -8.44 -9.83 15.25
C GLY A 696 -8.63 -8.96 16.51
N THR A 697 -7.55 -8.47 17.13
CA THR A 697 -7.61 -7.52 18.26
C THR A 697 -7.93 -6.09 17.81
N LYS A 698 -7.80 -5.80 16.50
CA LYS A 698 -8.18 -4.52 15.88
C LYS A 698 -9.30 -4.75 14.85
N PRO A 699 -10.56 -4.93 15.29
CA PRO A 699 -11.67 -5.26 14.39
C PRO A 699 -12.16 -4.08 13.54
N TYR A 700 -11.92 -2.85 13.99
CA TYR A 700 -12.37 -1.62 13.33
C TYR A 700 -11.53 -0.42 13.75
N GLY A 701 -11.65 0.68 13.01
CA GLY A 701 -11.17 1.99 13.41
C GLY A 701 -12.17 2.68 14.34
N ASN A 702 -11.72 3.14 15.51
CA ASN A 702 -12.53 3.85 16.49
C ASN A 702 -12.54 5.34 16.21
N ILE A 703 -13.72 5.92 16.01
CA ILE A 703 -13.91 7.35 15.87
C ILE A 703 -14.81 7.85 17.00
N LEU A 704 -14.34 8.81 17.77
CA LEU A 704 -15.17 9.51 18.77
C LEU A 704 -15.30 10.98 18.36
N ASP A 705 -16.50 11.33 17.89
CA ASP A 705 -16.81 12.65 17.34
C ASP A 705 -17.51 13.53 18.38
N PHE A 706 -16.85 14.62 18.75
CA PHE A 706 -17.34 15.57 19.75
C PHE A 706 -18.30 16.62 19.18
N ARG A 707 -18.47 16.68 17.85
CA ARG A 707 -19.32 17.67 17.17
C ARG A 707 -20.58 17.08 16.55
N GLN A 708 -20.90 15.81 16.80
CA GLN A 708 -22.15 15.16 16.32
C GLN A 708 -22.36 15.27 14.80
N GLN A 709 -21.34 15.00 14.00
CA GLN A 709 -21.29 15.26 12.55
C GLN A 709 -21.83 14.11 11.71
N GLN A 710 -22.85 13.39 12.20
CA GLN A 710 -23.38 12.20 11.53
C GLN A 710 -23.80 12.48 10.07
N ALA A 711 -24.46 13.61 9.81
CA ALA A 711 -24.86 13.98 8.46
C ALA A 711 -23.67 14.15 7.49
N ASN A 712 -22.53 14.68 7.97
CA ASN A 712 -21.32 14.81 7.16
C ASN A 712 -20.69 13.44 6.86
N VAL A 713 -20.74 12.52 7.83
CA VAL A 713 -20.29 11.13 7.65
C VAL A 713 -21.14 10.43 6.60
N ASP A 714 -22.47 10.46 6.75
CA ASP A 714 -23.41 9.83 5.82
C ASP A 714 -23.25 10.41 4.38
N ALA A 715 -23.06 11.73 4.25
CA ALA A 715 -22.81 12.38 2.96
C ALA A 715 -21.47 11.96 2.33
N ALA A 716 -20.41 11.82 3.14
CA ALA A 716 -19.11 11.37 2.65
C ALA A 716 -19.14 9.90 2.20
N ILE A 717 -19.82 9.02 2.95
CA ILE A 717 -20.02 7.61 2.57
C ILE A 717 -20.74 7.53 1.23
N ALA A 718 -21.85 8.27 1.07
CA ALA A 718 -22.62 8.28 -0.17
C ALA A 718 -21.76 8.74 -1.37
N LEU A 719 -20.91 9.76 -1.17
CA LEU A 719 -20.08 10.33 -2.23
C LEU A 719 -18.92 9.40 -2.68
N PHE A 720 -18.30 8.68 -1.74
CA PHE A 720 -17.08 7.90 -2.00
C PHE A 720 -17.26 6.38 -2.03
N SER A 721 -18.49 5.88 -1.90
CA SER A 721 -18.78 4.43 -1.91
C SER A 721 -18.59 3.79 -3.28
N GLY A 722 -18.89 4.51 -4.36
CA GLY A 722 -18.99 3.94 -5.70
C GLY A 722 -20.23 3.05 -5.91
N GLU A 723 -21.11 2.93 -4.91
CA GLU A 723 -22.28 2.03 -4.93
C GLU A 723 -23.58 2.72 -5.33
N LYS A 724 -24.56 1.92 -5.76
CA LYS A 724 -25.84 2.41 -6.27
C LYS A 724 -26.79 2.96 -5.20
N THR A 725 -26.63 2.60 -3.92
CA THR A 725 -27.49 3.11 -2.82
C THR A 725 -26.71 3.46 -1.54
N SER A 726 -27.12 4.54 -0.85
CA SER A 726 -26.45 5.04 0.36
C SER A 726 -26.59 4.13 1.58
N GLU A 727 -27.66 3.33 1.66
CA GLU A 727 -27.90 2.41 2.78
C GLU A 727 -26.92 1.23 2.77
N GLN A 728 -26.75 0.58 1.62
CA GLN A 728 -25.79 -0.52 1.46
C GLN A 728 -24.36 -0.06 1.76
N ALA A 729 -23.97 1.12 1.26
CA ALA A 729 -22.66 1.70 1.56
C ALA A 729 -22.48 1.92 3.07
N ARG A 730 -23.50 2.39 3.78
CA ARG A 730 -23.44 2.60 5.22
C ARG A 730 -23.27 1.29 5.99
N GLU A 731 -24.00 0.24 5.60
CA GLU A 731 -23.88 -1.09 6.19
C GLU A 731 -22.48 -1.67 5.99
N ILE A 732 -21.88 -1.46 4.81
CA ILE A 732 -20.52 -1.93 4.56
C ILE A 732 -19.52 -1.14 5.43
N TRP A 733 -19.62 0.19 5.46
CA TRP A 733 -18.59 1.03 6.06
C TRP A 733 -18.60 1.11 7.59
N LEU A 734 -19.80 1.12 8.19
CA LEU A 734 -19.97 1.33 9.62
C LEU A 734 -20.33 0.03 10.31
N VAL A 735 -19.77 -0.22 11.49
CA VAL A 735 -20.16 -1.38 12.30
C VAL A 735 -21.60 -1.24 12.82
N ASP A 736 -22.21 -2.39 13.09
CA ASP A 736 -23.53 -2.46 13.70
C ASP A 736 -23.56 -1.75 15.06
N LYS A 737 -24.67 -1.07 15.36
CA LYS A 737 -24.89 -0.48 16.68
C LYS A 737 -24.94 -1.57 17.76
N ALA A 738 -24.48 -1.24 18.96
CA ALA A 738 -24.42 -2.19 20.08
C ALA A 738 -25.72 -3.00 20.31
N PRO A 739 -26.94 -2.41 20.28
CA PRO A 739 -28.16 -3.20 20.45
C PRO A 739 -28.35 -4.30 19.39
N VAL A 740 -27.98 -4.02 18.14
CA VAL A 740 -28.08 -5.00 17.03
C VAL A 740 -27.07 -6.13 17.24
N VAL A 741 -25.85 -5.80 17.65
CA VAL A 741 -24.81 -6.79 17.94
C VAL A 741 -25.21 -7.68 19.13
N ILE A 742 -25.80 -7.10 20.19
CA ILE A 742 -26.28 -7.83 21.36
C ILE A 742 -27.37 -8.84 20.96
N GLU A 743 -28.33 -8.44 20.13
CA GLU A 743 -29.37 -9.36 19.66
C GLU A 743 -28.80 -10.48 18.76
N LYS A 744 -27.87 -10.16 17.85
CA LYS A 744 -27.15 -11.17 17.04
C LYS A 744 -26.40 -12.17 17.92
N LEU A 745 -25.72 -11.69 18.98
CA LEU A 745 -25.00 -12.54 19.92
C LEU A 745 -25.96 -13.47 20.69
N LYS A 746 -27.08 -12.94 21.19
CA LYS A 746 -28.11 -13.77 21.86
C LYS A 746 -28.62 -14.88 20.93
N ALA A 747 -28.92 -14.55 19.67
CA ALA A 747 -29.36 -15.52 18.68
C ALA A 747 -28.29 -16.60 18.41
N ALA A 748 -27.03 -16.21 18.25
CA ALA A 748 -25.93 -17.15 18.04
C ALA A 748 -25.71 -18.07 19.25
N VAL A 749 -25.81 -17.54 20.48
CA VAL A 749 -25.72 -18.34 21.72
C VAL A 749 -26.85 -19.38 21.78
N LEU A 750 -28.07 -19.00 21.42
CA LEU A 750 -29.21 -19.93 21.38
C LEU A 750 -29.04 -21.03 20.32
N GLN A 751 -28.52 -20.68 19.15
CA GLN A 751 -28.21 -21.65 18.10
C GLN A 751 -27.10 -22.62 18.54
N LEU A 752 -26.06 -22.11 19.19
CA LEU A 752 -24.98 -22.94 19.72
C LEU A 752 -25.49 -23.88 20.82
N ASP A 753 -26.31 -23.39 21.76
CA ASP A 753 -26.94 -24.23 22.79
C ASP A 753 -27.79 -25.34 22.17
N SER A 754 -28.60 -25.02 21.15
CA SER A 754 -29.41 -26.00 20.42
C SER A 754 -28.55 -27.02 19.68
N PHE A 755 -27.46 -26.57 19.05
CA PHE A 755 -26.50 -27.45 18.38
C PHE A 755 -25.80 -28.37 19.38
N MET A 756 -25.29 -27.84 20.50
CA MET A 756 -24.62 -28.63 21.53
C MET A 756 -25.56 -29.71 22.08
N LYS A 757 -26.81 -29.36 22.41
CA LYS A 757 -27.84 -30.34 22.84
C LYS A 757 -28.13 -31.42 21.80
N SER A 758 -28.01 -31.10 20.51
CA SER A 758 -28.20 -32.09 19.43
C SER A 758 -27.04 -33.09 19.30
N GLN A 759 -25.87 -32.77 19.86
CA GLN A 759 -24.68 -33.63 19.81
C GLN A 759 -24.53 -34.54 21.05
N GLY A 760 -25.45 -34.46 22.02
CA GLY A 760 -25.38 -35.19 23.29
C GLY A 760 -24.69 -34.37 24.37
#